data_AF-S4RHS4-F1
#
_entry.id   AF-S4RHS4-F1
#
_cell.length_a   1.000
_cell.length_b   1.000
_cell.length_c   1.000
_cell.angle_alpha   90.00
_cell.angle_beta   90.00
_cell.angle_gamma   90.00
#
_symmetry.space_group_name_H-M   'P 1'
#
loop_
_entity.id
_entity.type
_entity.pdbx_description
1 polymer ?
#
loop_
_entity_poly.entity_id
_entity_poly.type
_entity_poly.pdbx_seq_one_letter_code
_entity_poly.pdbx_strand_id
1 'polypeptide(L)'
;LMNLLERLDLQKYYPKKYAHGGMCVFSNAYEKPKHRTCPLFFLQKLIMVDYEARYASVQSENRCHETMNNNANSNYENMHDDTLSRGEGLATNTQTHIHPGGFADDNFYHCGDNFAGQYPYTKLFASVALPLLVPNPRSPEIELFWAFRRINKNWKCRDISTETQRAKTCAIVNAETRLVSFITFGESPSSKSQILNSLLSKQRHGVFFHRHCKGSSANGLLMGVTEVAWYCPGARDDGVFNGCISFANLHGDARRHRKQQLLHEISSINVILMSDGDHNDGAKIILQERLTSPEPFVRLCADRERRVNIAVKNRSEADFIDELKSTLSSLLPDITQTTNLGFCSDIARQYGFTVDEDHGHCEEGKSVADVLLSRLKDKPLYCMKDTFLPLQGKGTTGARKTKELTRFRLQVNQSIEEYRDKISEKQSIRKSQLLKAFPLNDVMGSLIGILQHQSDTVKKKYFLHWLKINVEKPSAECLSKLNMQYQQAWTRSIKPNETESSLLANRQNEYVFKFVPLLFGIDHLVGEVGQIYEASQTVDGADKQSAALPSVAADLMVSGFPISWTRDASHVPLSWISSVLKNVIEIIGDTKLFVLSILGIQSSGKSTLLNAMFGLQFPCGCWEMLGFDFVLIVDHRRAPSPPELSNATTQDNELAAFVIGLGNATAINIFENPSEMQDILQIAVQAFLRMKRVKFRTCVFVHQNVGDVTAQANTMEGRRRLKEKLDKTRLAAQREQCDVDSFDEVIGCDVASRLHYFAHLWGNPPMAPPNPSYCQNVQDLKQMLLDIAKQERNVLKMSELDARVRDLWTALLAESFVFSFKNTLEIAAYSKLEEMCVKWTWSLRSHLVQVENKQHTILNNSTDTTYDLTPSSVEQMVFPKCNEISRKIETYFNSDDTELLSQWKANFVKRFETMKDELVNHTYKKCTDLMKQKSARIKLDQNRSRYENYRTER
;
A
#
# COMPACT_ATOMS: atom_id res chain seq x y z
N LEU A 1 -38.28 0.77 9.68
CA LEU A 1 -37.05 1.56 9.48
C LEU A 1 -36.87 2.69 10.50
N MET A 2 -37.74 3.70 10.61
CA MET A 2 -37.47 4.85 11.51
C MET A 2 -37.33 4.51 12.99
N ASN A 3 -38.24 3.69 13.53
CA ASN A 3 -38.15 3.22 14.92
C ASN A 3 -36.84 2.44 15.15
N LEU A 4 -36.32 1.78 14.10
CA LEU A 4 -35.01 1.12 14.15
C LEU A 4 -33.88 2.16 14.17
N LEU A 5 -33.86 3.13 13.25
CA LEU A 5 -32.83 4.19 13.21
C LEU A 5 -32.76 5.01 14.51
N GLU A 6 -33.90 5.23 15.16
CA GLU A 6 -34.01 5.90 16.45
C GLU A 6 -33.38 5.08 17.59
N ARG A 7 -33.66 3.76 17.65
CA ARG A 7 -33.04 2.84 18.65
C ARG A 7 -31.51 2.80 18.55
N LEU A 8 -30.96 3.19 17.41
CA LEU A 8 -29.52 3.14 17.11
C LEU A 8 -28.85 4.50 17.08
N ASP A 9 -29.58 5.59 17.32
CA ASP A 9 -29.07 6.95 17.19
C ASP A 9 -28.51 7.27 15.78
N LEU A 10 -29.07 6.63 14.74
CA LEU A 10 -28.71 6.85 13.33
C LEU A 10 -29.67 7.80 12.60
N GLN A 11 -30.80 8.15 13.21
CA GLN A 11 -31.82 9.02 12.61
C GLN A 11 -31.27 10.36 12.14
N LYS A 12 -30.32 10.96 12.88
CA LYS A 12 -29.66 12.23 12.53
C LYS A 12 -28.89 12.17 11.21
N TYR A 13 -28.44 10.97 10.83
CA TYR A 13 -27.68 10.75 9.61
C TYR A 13 -28.56 10.38 8.41
N TYR A 14 -29.86 10.19 8.61
CA TYR A 14 -30.78 9.88 7.52
C TYR A 14 -31.32 11.16 6.85
N PRO A 15 -31.49 11.18 5.52
CA PRO A 15 -30.92 10.24 4.54
C PRO A 15 -29.49 10.64 4.15
N LYS A 16 -28.58 9.66 4.01
CA LYS A 16 -27.22 9.80 3.43
C LYS A 16 -26.32 10.95 3.97
N LYS A 17 -26.42 11.31 5.25
CA LYS A 17 -25.60 12.38 5.89
C LYS A 17 -24.38 11.86 6.62
N TYR A 18 -24.21 10.54 6.75
CA TYR A 18 -23.04 9.95 7.39
C TYR A 18 -21.87 9.94 6.41
N ALA A 19 -20.97 10.90 6.59
CA ALA A 19 -19.82 11.08 5.71
C ALA A 19 -18.75 10.01 5.92
N HIS A 20 -18.01 9.67 4.86
CA HIS A 20 -16.89 8.72 4.92
C HIS A 20 -15.86 9.06 6.03
N GLY A 21 -15.59 10.34 6.27
CA GLY A 21 -14.66 10.78 7.32
C GLY A 21 -15.07 10.34 8.73
N GLY A 22 -16.37 10.22 9.01
CA GLY A 22 -16.90 9.76 10.29
C GLY A 22 -16.79 8.24 10.52
N MET A 23 -16.45 7.46 9.49
CA MET A 23 -16.19 6.01 9.63
C MET A 23 -14.81 5.71 10.21
N CYS A 24 -13.86 6.61 9.98
CA CYS A 24 -12.44 6.39 10.23
C CYS A 24 -12.01 6.84 11.62
N VAL A 25 -12.85 6.61 12.64
CA VAL A 25 -12.50 6.93 14.03
C VAL A 25 -11.60 5.82 14.57
N PHE A 26 -10.39 6.20 14.97
CA PHE A 26 -9.48 5.30 15.66
C PHE A 26 -9.90 5.23 17.14
N SER A 27 -10.84 4.33 17.46
CA SER A 27 -11.26 4.04 18.85
C SER A 27 -11.01 2.59 19.25
N ASN A 28 -11.06 2.32 20.56
CA ASN A 28 -10.97 0.98 21.13
C ASN A 28 -12.19 0.14 20.73
N ALA A 29 -11.96 -0.99 20.06
CA ALA A 29 -13.00 -1.94 19.66
C ALA A 29 -13.34 -3.00 20.73
N TYR A 30 -12.78 -2.88 21.95
CA TYR A 30 -12.91 -3.88 23.02
C TYR A 30 -14.21 -3.79 23.83
N GLU A 31 -14.96 -2.69 23.73
CA GLU A 31 -16.25 -2.58 24.44
C GLU A 31 -17.33 -3.39 23.74
N LYS A 32 -18.04 -4.24 24.50
CA LYS A 32 -19.20 -4.99 23.98
C LYS A 32 -20.24 -4.01 23.42
N PRO A 33 -20.84 -4.30 22.24
CA PRO A 33 -21.77 -3.37 21.60
C PRO A 33 -23.02 -3.21 22.48
N LYS A 34 -23.32 -1.96 22.85
CA LYS A 34 -24.64 -1.55 23.32
C LYS A 34 -25.52 -1.26 22.10
N HIS A 35 -26.86 -1.25 22.26
CA HIS A 35 -27.77 -0.93 21.14
C HIS A 35 -27.39 0.35 20.37
N ARG A 36 -26.97 1.42 21.09
CA ARG A 36 -26.55 2.70 20.49
C ARG A 36 -25.16 2.67 19.82
N THR A 37 -24.25 1.77 20.23
CA THR A 37 -22.88 1.68 19.68
C THR A 37 -22.71 0.55 18.66
N CYS A 38 -23.76 -0.26 18.44
CA CYS A 38 -23.75 -1.41 17.53
C CYS A 38 -23.35 -1.09 16.09
N PRO A 39 -23.82 0.01 15.43
CA PRO A 39 -23.40 0.33 14.07
C PRO A 39 -21.91 0.64 13.96
N LEU A 40 -21.38 1.42 14.91
CA LEU A 40 -19.96 1.78 14.95
C LEU A 40 -19.08 0.55 15.20
N PHE A 41 -19.48 -0.32 16.12
CA PHE A 41 -18.80 -1.58 16.39
C PHE A 41 -18.73 -2.48 15.15
N PHE A 42 -19.85 -2.60 14.42
CA PHE A 42 -19.89 -3.35 13.17
C PHE A 42 -18.92 -2.77 12.13
N LEU A 43 -18.92 -1.44 11.92
CA LEU A 43 -17.96 -0.81 11.00
C LEU A 43 -16.51 -1.04 11.40
N GLN A 44 -16.18 -0.94 12.69
CA GLN A 44 -14.81 -1.17 13.17
C GLN A 44 -14.35 -2.59 12.89
N LYS A 45 -15.22 -3.58 13.10
CA LYS A 45 -14.95 -4.97 12.77
C LYS A 45 -14.77 -5.17 11.27
N LEU A 46 -15.64 -4.58 10.44
CA LEU A 46 -15.48 -4.61 8.98
C LEU A 46 -14.19 -3.94 8.50
N ILE A 47 -13.77 -2.84 9.15
CA ILE A 47 -12.52 -2.15 8.81
C ILE A 47 -11.34 -3.12 8.91
N MET A 48 -11.32 -3.92 9.99
CA MET A 48 -10.31 -4.94 10.26
C MET A 48 -10.50 -6.22 9.43
N VAL A 49 -11.43 -6.21 8.46
CA VAL A 49 -11.77 -7.31 7.57
C VAL A 49 -12.40 -8.51 8.30
N ASP A 50 -12.99 -8.27 9.48
CA ASP A 50 -13.66 -9.28 10.29
C ASP A 50 -15.08 -9.53 9.77
N TYR A 51 -15.25 -10.62 9.00
CA TYR A 51 -16.55 -11.00 8.47
C TYR A 51 -17.51 -11.55 9.53
N GLU A 52 -17.01 -11.95 10.71
CA GLU A 52 -17.83 -12.44 11.82
C GLU A 52 -18.65 -11.31 12.46
N ALA A 53 -18.34 -10.05 12.13
CA ALA A 53 -19.17 -8.88 12.44
C ALA A 53 -20.65 -9.10 12.06
N ARG A 54 -20.89 -9.85 10.98
CA ARG A 54 -22.24 -10.21 10.52
C ARG A 54 -23.00 -11.05 11.55
N TYR A 55 -22.32 -11.82 12.41
CA TYR A 55 -22.95 -12.73 13.39
C TYR A 55 -22.88 -12.22 14.84
N ALA A 56 -22.36 -11.01 15.08
CA ALA A 56 -22.32 -10.42 16.42
C ALA A 56 -23.75 -10.32 16.99
N SER A 57 -23.95 -10.48 18.29
CA SER A 57 -25.27 -10.30 18.93
C SER A 57 -25.20 -9.21 19.99
N VAL A 58 -26.23 -8.35 20.04
CA VAL A 58 -26.38 -7.36 21.12
C VAL A 58 -27.14 -8.03 22.26
N GLN A 59 -26.50 -8.16 23.44
CA GLN A 59 -27.18 -8.64 24.63
C GLN A 59 -28.17 -7.58 25.12
N SER A 60 -29.43 -7.95 25.31
CA SER A 60 -30.39 -7.10 26.04
C SER A 60 -30.00 -7.08 27.51
N GLU A 61 -30.03 -5.90 28.14
CA GLU A 61 -30.00 -5.81 29.60
C GLU A 61 -31.29 -6.45 30.14
N ASN A 62 -31.26 -7.75 30.42
CA ASN A 62 -32.38 -8.41 31.10
C ASN A 62 -32.45 -7.89 32.53
N ARG A 63 -33.34 -6.91 32.77
CA ARG A 63 -33.91 -6.67 34.10
C ARG A 63 -34.97 -7.75 34.38
N CYS A 64 -34.54 -8.99 34.58
CA CYS A 64 -35.37 -10.02 35.20
C CYS A 64 -34.62 -10.57 36.41
N HIS A 65 -34.59 -9.79 37.49
CA HIS A 65 -34.50 -10.39 38.82
C HIS A 65 -35.89 -10.94 39.15
N GLU A 66 -36.23 -12.10 38.59
CA GLU A 66 -37.26 -12.93 39.20
C GLU A 66 -36.57 -13.71 40.32
N THR A 67 -36.91 -13.32 41.55
CA THR A 67 -36.68 -14.07 42.77
C THR A 67 -37.02 -15.53 42.53
N MET A 68 -36.00 -16.40 42.58
CA MET A 68 -36.21 -17.82 42.76
C MET A 68 -36.95 -18.03 44.07
N ASN A 69 -38.25 -18.34 43.98
CA ASN A 69 -38.96 -18.93 45.09
C ASN A 69 -39.03 -20.43 44.82
N ASN A 70 -38.23 -21.16 45.60
CA ASN A 70 -38.27 -22.61 45.69
C ASN A 70 -39.70 -23.06 46.01
N ASN A 71 -40.24 -23.96 45.20
CA ASN A 71 -41.05 -25.06 45.72
C ASN A 71 -40.95 -26.24 44.77
N ALA A 72 -40.24 -27.25 45.25
CA ALA A 72 -40.24 -28.58 44.69
C ALA A 72 -41.63 -29.20 44.86
N ASN A 73 -42.15 -29.81 43.79
CA ASN A 73 -42.70 -31.15 43.89
C ASN A 73 -42.81 -31.80 42.50
N SER A 74 -42.29 -33.02 42.48
CA SER A 74 -42.27 -33.99 41.39
C SER A 74 -43.67 -34.44 40.97
N ASN A 75 -43.85 -34.70 39.67
CA ASN A 75 -44.16 -36.04 39.16
C ASN A 75 -44.22 -36.06 37.63
N TYR A 76 -43.54 -37.03 37.04
CA TYR A 76 -43.71 -37.48 35.67
C TYR A 76 -44.96 -38.36 35.60
N GLU A 77 -45.83 -38.15 34.59
CA GLU A 77 -46.32 -39.19 33.66
C GLU A 77 -47.46 -38.70 32.74
N ASN A 78 -47.32 -39.10 31.46
CA ASN A 78 -48.35 -39.52 30.49
C ASN A 78 -49.17 -38.54 29.62
N MET A 79 -49.03 -38.84 28.31
CA MET A 79 -50.05 -38.98 27.25
C MET A 79 -50.44 -37.80 26.32
N HIS A 80 -50.29 -38.09 25.02
CA HIS A 80 -51.07 -37.62 23.87
C HIS A 80 -52.58 -37.48 24.22
N ASP A 81 -53.39 -36.56 23.71
CA ASP A 81 -53.61 -36.17 22.31
C ASP A 81 -54.49 -34.89 22.27
N ASP A 82 -54.48 -34.22 21.12
CA ASP A 82 -55.45 -33.25 20.56
C ASP A 82 -56.39 -32.43 21.46
N THR A 83 -56.28 -31.09 21.41
CA THR A 83 -57.43 -30.24 21.02
C THR A 83 -56.99 -28.83 20.58
N LEU A 84 -57.30 -28.49 19.33
CA LEU A 84 -57.32 -27.13 18.80
C LEU A 84 -58.21 -26.22 19.67
N SER A 85 -57.62 -25.19 20.28
CA SER A 85 -58.35 -24.00 20.73
C SER A 85 -57.69 -22.74 20.16
N ARG A 86 -58.38 -22.20 19.15
CA ARG A 86 -58.19 -20.91 18.52
C ARG A 86 -58.48 -19.82 19.56
N GLY A 87 -57.46 -19.41 20.30
CA GLY A 87 -57.48 -18.27 21.20
C GLY A 87 -56.70 -17.10 20.62
N GLU A 88 -57.38 -15.98 20.39
CA GLU A 88 -56.77 -14.68 20.12
C GLU A 88 -55.92 -14.27 21.34
N GLY A 89 -54.63 -14.65 21.32
CA GLY A 89 -53.66 -14.28 22.34
C GLY A 89 -53.00 -12.95 21.97
N LEU A 90 -53.23 -11.94 22.81
CA LEU A 90 -52.50 -10.66 22.81
C LEU A 90 -51.03 -10.87 22.48
N ALA A 91 -50.53 -10.13 21.50
CA ALA A 91 -49.10 -10.03 21.20
C ALA A 91 -48.35 -9.57 22.46
N THR A 92 -47.81 -10.53 23.21
CA THR A 92 -46.73 -10.25 24.15
C THR A 92 -45.59 -9.68 23.32
N ASN A 93 -45.31 -8.38 23.50
CA ASN A 93 -44.15 -7.68 22.97
C ASN A 93 -42.87 -8.34 23.50
N THR A 94 -42.50 -9.49 22.94
CA THR A 94 -41.15 -10.02 23.06
C THR A 94 -40.25 -9.04 22.32
N GLN A 95 -39.43 -8.31 23.08
CA GLN A 95 -38.46 -7.38 22.51
C GLN A 95 -37.63 -8.13 21.47
N THR A 96 -37.81 -7.77 20.20
CA THR A 96 -37.14 -8.43 19.09
C THR A 96 -35.63 -8.22 19.23
N HIS A 97 -34.90 -9.33 19.38
CA HIS A 97 -33.45 -9.33 19.33
C HIS A 97 -33.01 -8.71 18.00
N ILE A 98 -32.26 -7.61 18.08
CA ILE A 98 -31.74 -6.91 16.90
C ILE A 98 -30.44 -7.59 16.49
N HIS A 99 -30.43 -8.18 15.30
CA HIS A 99 -29.24 -8.75 14.69
C HIS A 99 -28.46 -7.67 13.91
N PRO A 100 -27.13 -7.51 14.05
CA PRO A 100 -26.31 -6.50 13.37
C PRO A 100 -26.04 -6.76 11.88
N GLY A 101 -25.90 -8.01 11.42
CA GLY A 101 -25.45 -8.33 10.06
C GLY A 101 -26.39 -7.91 8.93
N GLY A 102 -27.65 -8.36 8.94
CA GLY A 102 -28.68 -7.89 7.98
C GLY A 102 -29.21 -6.47 8.26
N PHE A 103 -28.66 -5.80 9.26
CA PHE A 103 -29.14 -4.54 9.82
C PHE A 103 -28.17 -3.38 9.56
N ALA A 104 -26.88 -3.68 9.51
CA ALA A 104 -25.86 -2.68 9.30
C ALA A 104 -25.70 -2.39 7.81
N ASP A 105 -25.72 -3.41 6.94
CA ASP A 105 -25.62 -3.21 5.49
C ASP A 105 -26.77 -2.33 4.94
N ASP A 106 -28.00 -2.48 5.45
CA ASP A 106 -29.20 -1.71 5.06
C ASP A 106 -29.29 -0.32 5.73
N ASN A 107 -29.02 -0.19 7.03
CA ASN A 107 -29.06 1.11 7.71
C ASN A 107 -27.87 2.01 7.33
N PHE A 108 -26.67 1.44 7.12
CA PHE A 108 -25.54 2.22 6.58
C PHE A 108 -25.77 2.63 5.14
N TYR A 109 -26.51 1.84 4.36
CA TYR A 109 -26.93 2.28 3.04
C TYR A 109 -27.84 3.51 3.11
N HIS A 110 -28.84 3.49 3.98
CA HIS A 110 -29.77 4.61 4.13
C HIS A 110 -29.19 5.84 4.83
N CYS A 111 -28.15 5.68 5.66
CA CYS A 111 -27.54 6.78 6.42
C CYS A 111 -26.20 7.25 5.85
N GLY A 112 -25.44 6.39 5.18
CA GLY A 112 -24.13 6.66 4.58
C GLY A 112 -24.23 7.49 3.31
N ASP A 113 -23.29 8.42 3.13
CA ASP A 113 -23.07 8.96 1.79
C ASP A 113 -22.62 7.86 0.82
N ASN A 114 -22.70 8.12 -0.48
CA ASN A 114 -22.37 7.14 -1.50
C ASN A 114 -20.90 6.63 -1.41
N PHE A 115 -19.98 7.38 -0.78
CA PHE A 115 -18.57 6.98 -0.60
C PHE A 115 -18.38 6.09 0.65
N ALA A 116 -19.11 6.38 1.72
CA ALA A 116 -19.18 5.59 2.94
C ALA A 116 -19.81 4.21 2.66
N GLY A 117 -20.87 4.18 1.85
CA GLY A 117 -21.55 2.94 1.44
C GLY A 117 -20.69 1.97 0.62
N GLN A 118 -19.70 2.47 -0.14
CA GLN A 118 -18.75 1.62 -0.87
C GLN A 118 -17.86 0.79 0.06
N TYR A 119 -17.57 1.30 1.26
CA TYR A 119 -16.53 0.75 2.11
C TYR A 119 -16.88 -0.67 2.63
N PRO A 120 -18.06 -0.92 3.24
CA PRO A 120 -18.48 -2.27 3.64
C PRO A 120 -18.43 -3.28 2.48
N TYR A 121 -18.87 -2.87 1.30
CA TYR A 121 -18.91 -3.72 0.10
C TYR A 121 -17.51 -4.24 -0.26
N THR A 122 -16.50 -3.37 -0.25
CA THR A 122 -15.12 -3.77 -0.56
C THR A 122 -14.54 -4.77 0.44
N LYS A 123 -14.97 -4.74 1.71
CA LYS A 123 -14.47 -5.63 2.78
C LYS A 123 -15.23 -6.95 2.86
N LEU A 124 -16.54 -6.92 2.62
CA LEU A 124 -17.42 -8.07 2.76
C LEU A 124 -17.49 -8.96 1.52
N PHE A 125 -17.19 -8.43 0.33
CA PHE A 125 -17.38 -9.13 -0.96
C PHE A 125 -16.82 -10.55 -1.02
N ALA A 126 -15.66 -10.80 -0.40
CA ALA A 126 -14.98 -12.09 -0.49
C ALA A 126 -15.54 -13.15 0.47
N SER A 127 -16.42 -12.76 1.39
CA SER A 127 -16.81 -13.58 2.56
C SER A 127 -18.32 -13.80 2.63
N VAL A 128 -19.10 -12.85 2.10
CA VAL A 128 -20.56 -12.84 2.28
C VAL A 128 -21.26 -12.21 1.08
N ALA A 129 -22.55 -12.49 0.94
CA ALA A 129 -23.40 -11.87 -0.07
C ALA A 129 -23.63 -10.38 0.23
N LEU A 130 -23.65 -9.57 -0.82
CA LEU A 130 -23.81 -8.12 -0.75
C LEU A 130 -25.22 -7.70 -1.21
N PRO A 131 -25.84 -6.67 -0.62
CA PRO A 131 -27.12 -6.18 -1.13
C PRO A 131 -26.99 -5.62 -2.55
N LEU A 132 -27.79 -6.15 -3.48
CA LEU A 132 -27.93 -5.69 -4.86
C LEU A 132 -29.14 -4.76 -5.02
N LEU A 133 -30.28 -5.15 -4.44
CA LEU A 133 -31.53 -4.37 -4.48
C LEU A 133 -32.02 -4.22 -3.04
N VAL A 134 -32.08 -2.98 -2.54
CA VAL A 134 -32.58 -2.66 -1.20
C VAL A 134 -33.84 -1.82 -1.34
N PRO A 135 -35.01 -2.28 -0.83
CA PRO A 135 -36.25 -1.54 -0.92
C PRO A 135 -36.26 -0.39 0.08
N ASN A 136 -36.46 0.84 -0.37
CA ASN A 136 -36.69 1.97 0.54
C ASN A 136 -38.15 1.98 1.05
N PRO A 137 -38.41 2.03 2.37
CA PRO A 137 -39.77 2.03 2.91
C PRO A 137 -40.55 3.34 2.69
N ARG A 138 -39.86 4.43 2.30
CA ARG A 138 -40.45 5.77 2.12
C ARG A 138 -40.48 6.26 0.68
N SER A 139 -39.67 5.66 -0.19
CA SER A 139 -39.65 5.96 -1.61
C SER A 139 -39.56 4.66 -2.42
N PRO A 140 -40.10 4.62 -3.63
CA PRO A 140 -39.96 3.47 -4.53
C PRO A 140 -38.53 3.23 -5.08
N GLU A 141 -37.50 3.86 -4.50
CA GLU A 141 -36.13 3.96 -5.02
C GLU A 141 -35.28 2.72 -4.66
N ILE A 142 -34.45 2.26 -5.61
CA ILE A 142 -33.44 1.20 -5.40
C ILE A 142 -32.12 1.65 -6.04
N GLU A 143 -31.07 1.88 -5.26
CA GLU A 143 -29.91 2.67 -5.69
C GLU A 143 -28.55 2.05 -5.24
N LEU A 144 -28.11 0.91 -5.78
CA LEU A 144 -26.94 0.19 -5.22
C LEU A 144 -25.79 -0.15 -6.19
N PHE A 145 -25.67 0.53 -7.33
CA PHE A 145 -24.64 0.18 -8.32
C PHE A 145 -23.27 0.81 -8.03
N TRP A 146 -23.24 2.03 -7.48
CA TRP A 146 -21.99 2.73 -7.13
C TRP A 146 -21.15 1.94 -6.13
N ALA A 147 -21.79 1.24 -5.19
CA ALA A 147 -21.12 0.45 -4.15
C ALA A 147 -20.18 -0.64 -4.72
N PHE A 148 -20.55 -1.23 -5.87
CA PHE A 148 -19.80 -2.33 -6.49
C PHE A 148 -18.61 -1.88 -7.35
N ARG A 149 -18.55 -0.62 -7.78
CA ARG A 149 -17.57 -0.12 -8.77
C ARG A 149 -16.10 -0.29 -8.36
N ARG A 150 -15.83 -0.43 -7.05
CA ARG A 150 -14.48 -0.55 -6.49
C ARG A 150 -14.02 -1.98 -6.22
N ILE A 151 -14.88 -2.96 -6.46
CA ILE A 151 -14.57 -4.35 -6.17
C ILE A 151 -13.84 -4.95 -7.37
N ASN A 152 -12.54 -5.19 -7.21
CA ASN A 152 -11.73 -5.90 -8.19
C ASN A 152 -11.54 -7.36 -7.74
N LYS A 153 -11.70 -8.30 -8.67
CA LYS A 153 -11.48 -9.72 -8.41
C LYS A 153 -10.62 -10.36 -9.47
N ASN A 154 -9.91 -11.38 -9.01
CA ASN A 154 -9.06 -12.24 -9.81
C ASN A 154 -9.59 -13.66 -9.69
N TRP A 155 -9.83 -14.32 -10.82
CA TRP A 155 -10.27 -15.72 -10.86
C TRP A 155 -9.67 -16.42 -12.07
N LYS A 156 -9.72 -17.75 -12.08
CA LYS A 156 -9.38 -18.51 -13.27
C LYS A 156 -10.64 -18.89 -14.03
N CYS A 157 -10.56 -18.81 -15.36
CA CYS A 157 -11.55 -19.39 -16.26
C CYS A 157 -10.89 -20.57 -16.98
N ARG A 158 -11.61 -21.69 -17.08
CA ARG A 158 -11.22 -22.83 -17.90
C ARG A 158 -12.00 -22.75 -19.21
N ASP A 159 -11.28 -22.71 -20.32
CA ASP A 159 -11.89 -22.83 -21.64
C ASP A 159 -12.04 -24.33 -21.98
N ILE A 160 -13.28 -24.78 -22.19
CA ILE A 160 -13.62 -26.18 -22.45
C ILE A 160 -12.95 -26.67 -23.74
N SER A 161 -12.69 -25.76 -24.69
CA SER A 161 -12.15 -26.10 -26.01
C SER A 161 -10.63 -26.32 -26.05
N THR A 162 -9.87 -25.71 -25.13
CA THR A 162 -8.40 -25.69 -25.19
C THR A 162 -7.72 -26.23 -23.93
N GLU A 163 -8.50 -26.59 -22.90
CA GLU A 163 -8.03 -26.91 -21.53
C GLU A 163 -7.11 -25.84 -20.91
N THR A 164 -7.00 -24.66 -21.53
CA THR A 164 -6.13 -23.59 -21.03
C THR A 164 -6.81 -22.87 -19.87
N GLN A 165 -6.11 -22.80 -18.74
CA GLN A 165 -6.51 -21.96 -17.61
C GLN A 165 -6.08 -20.52 -17.86
N ARG A 166 -7.04 -19.59 -17.90
CA ARG A 166 -6.78 -18.15 -18.03
C ARG A 166 -7.09 -17.45 -16.73
N ALA A 167 -6.12 -16.73 -16.17
CA ALA A 167 -6.38 -15.80 -15.08
C ALA A 167 -7.05 -14.55 -15.66
N LYS A 168 -8.20 -14.16 -15.11
CA LYS A 168 -8.92 -12.92 -15.42
C LYS A 168 -8.92 -12.05 -14.17
N THR A 169 -8.56 -10.78 -14.35
CA THR A 169 -8.63 -9.75 -13.32
C THR A 169 -9.50 -8.63 -13.86
N CYS A 170 -10.63 -8.34 -13.21
CA CYS A 170 -11.45 -7.17 -13.57
C CYS A 170 -12.31 -6.69 -12.39
N ALA A 171 -12.82 -5.46 -12.52
CA ALA A 171 -13.87 -4.96 -11.65
C ALA A 171 -15.12 -5.82 -11.80
N ILE A 172 -15.75 -6.21 -10.69
CA ILE A 172 -16.88 -7.15 -10.70
C ILE A 172 -18.09 -6.58 -11.46
N VAL A 173 -18.25 -5.26 -11.46
CA VAL A 173 -19.33 -4.59 -12.20
C VAL A 173 -19.22 -4.80 -13.71
N ASN A 174 -17.98 -4.95 -14.20
CA ASN A 174 -17.68 -5.20 -15.61
C ASN A 174 -17.48 -6.69 -15.90
N ALA A 175 -17.64 -7.56 -14.90
CA ALA A 175 -17.51 -8.99 -15.08
C ALA A 175 -18.76 -9.52 -15.81
N GLU A 176 -18.56 -10.01 -17.02
CA GLU A 176 -19.56 -10.79 -17.74
C GLU A 176 -19.73 -12.14 -17.02
N THR A 177 -20.87 -12.31 -16.37
CA THR A 177 -21.21 -13.51 -15.61
C THR A 177 -22.59 -14.01 -16.02
N ARG A 178 -22.86 -15.30 -15.80
CA ARG A 178 -24.22 -15.82 -15.88
C ARG A 178 -24.86 -15.62 -14.51
N LEU A 179 -26.05 -15.02 -14.48
CA LEU A 179 -26.76 -14.73 -13.25
C LEU A 179 -27.77 -15.83 -12.95
N VAL A 180 -27.63 -16.48 -11.79
CA VAL A 180 -28.59 -17.47 -11.28
C VAL A 180 -29.37 -16.83 -10.13
N SER A 181 -30.66 -16.57 -10.30
CA SER A 181 -31.50 -16.03 -9.23
C SER A 181 -32.25 -17.11 -8.48
N PHE A 182 -32.36 -16.94 -7.18
CA PHE A 182 -33.11 -17.79 -6.27
C PHE A 182 -34.28 -16.98 -5.72
N ILE A 183 -35.50 -17.46 -5.96
CA ILE A 183 -36.74 -16.89 -5.43
C ILE A 183 -37.58 -17.96 -4.73
N THR A 184 -38.49 -17.53 -3.85
CA THR A 184 -39.45 -18.45 -3.22
C THR A 184 -40.88 -17.95 -3.39
N PHE A 185 -41.79 -18.90 -3.55
CA PHE A 185 -43.23 -18.68 -3.52
C PHE A 185 -43.83 -19.42 -2.32
N GLY A 186 -44.44 -18.66 -1.42
CA GLY A 186 -45.01 -19.20 -0.19
C GLY A 186 -43.99 -19.49 0.89
N GLU A 187 -44.49 -20.04 2.00
CA GLU A 187 -43.66 -20.43 3.14
C GLU A 187 -43.19 -21.88 2.95
N SER A 188 -41.90 -22.06 2.68
CA SER A 188 -41.28 -23.38 2.52
C SER A 188 -40.68 -23.88 3.83
N PRO A 189 -40.83 -25.20 4.14
CA PRO A 189 -40.14 -25.81 5.28
C PRO A 189 -38.62 -25.86 5.09
N SER A 190 -38.08 -25.57 3.91
CA SER A 190 -36.63 -25.50 3.64
C SER A 190 -36.16 -24.07 3.43
N SER A 191 -34.96 -23.74 3.90
CA SER A 191 -34.39 -22.39 3.78
C SER A 191 -33.68 -22.22 2.44
N LYS A 192 -34.21 -21.36 1.57
CA LYS A 192 -33.60 -21.00 0.27
C LYS A 192 -32.15 -20.53 0.39
N SER A 193 -31.86 -19.63 1.32
CA SER A 193 -30.51 -19.14 1.57
C SER A 193 -29.56 -20.25 2.07
N GLN A 194 -30.08 -21.25 2.78
CA GLN A 194 -29.27 -22.40 3.22
C GLN A 194 -28.92 -23.30 2.05
N ILE A 195 -29.88 -23.61 1.18
CA ILE A 195 -29.64 -24.35 -0.07
C ILE A 195 -28.55 -23.65 -0.89
N LEU A 196 -28.63 -22.31 -1.00
CA LEU A 196 -27.67 -21.51 -1.73
C LEU A 196 -26.26 -21.53 -1.09
N ASN A 197 -26.17 -21.54 0.24
CA ASN A 197 -24.90 -21.69 0.95
C ASN A 197 -24.28 -23.08 0.73
N SER A 198 -25.08 -24.14 0.78
CA SER A 198 -24.66 -25.52 0.52
C SER A 198 -24.23 -25.71 -0.95
N LEU A 199 -24.81 -24.95 -1.88
CA LEU A 199 -24.42 -24.92 -3.30
C LEU A 199 -23.04 -24.28 -3.50
N LEU A 200 -22.81 -23.10 -2.90
CA LEU A 200 -21.62 -22.28 -3.12
C LEU A 200 -20.39 -22.74 -2.35
N SER A 201 -20.57 -23.44 -1.23
CA SER A 201 -19.48 -23.72 -0.32
C SER A 201 -19.37 -25.22 0.00
N LYS A 202 -18.14 -25.75 -0.14
CA LYS A 202 -17.64 -26.83 0.73
C LYS A 202 -17.13 -26.26 2.07
N GLN A 203 -17.21 -24.93 2.26
CA GLN A 203 -16.57 -24.19 3.33
C GLN A 203 -17.50 -23.98 4.52
N ARG A 204 -16.94 -23.91 5.72
CA ARG A 204 -17.65 -23.87 7.01
C ARG A 204 -18.36 -22.54 7.34
N HIS A 205 -18.48 -21.60 6.42
CA HIS A 205 -19.07 -20.27 6.67
C HIS A 205 -20.25 -19.98 5.73
N GLY A 206 -21.32 -19.36 6.25
CA GLY A 206 -22.50 -19.00 5.46
C GLY A 206 -22.29 -17.72 4.65
N VAL A 207 -22.46 -17.78 3.33
CA VAL A 207 -22.33 -16.64 2.41
C VAL A 207 -23.58 -15.75 2.48
N PHE A 208 -24.76 -16.35 2.36
CA PHE A 208 -26.07 -15.71 2.48
C PHE A 208 -26.62 -15.87 3.90
N PHE A 209 -27.29 -14.83 4.39
CA PHE A 209 -27.97 -14.90 5.68
C PHE A 209 -29.20 -15.83 5.59
N HIS A 210 -29.41 -16.67 6.60
CA HIS A 210 -30.51 -17.64 6.61
C HIS A 210 -31.26 -17.68 7.95
N ARG A 211 -32.47 -18.26 7.94
CA ARG A 211 -33.37 -18.28 9.11
C ARG A 211 -32.86 -19.03 10.35
N HIS A 212 -31.81 -19.84 10.19
CA HIS A 212 -31.20 -20.60 11.29
C HIS A 212 -29.94 -19.92 11.86
N CYS A 213 -29.57 -18.74 11.35
CA CYS A 213 -28.53 -17.92 11.98
C CYS A 213 -29.00 -17.44 13.36
N LYS A 214 -28.07 -17.30 14.31
CA LYS A 214 -28.35 -16.75 15.65
C LYS A 214 -28.98 -15.36 15.53
N GLY A 215 -30.07 -15.10 16.24
CA GLY A 215 -30.77 -13.80 16.21
C GLY A 215 -31.66 -13.57 14.98
N SER A 216 -31.89 -14.60 14.15
CA SER A 216 -32.86 -14.52 13.05
C SER A 216 -34.30 -14.52 13.57
N SER A 217 -35.21 -13.83 12.88
CA SER A 217 -36.64 -13.80 13.20
C SER A 217 -37.48 -13.99 11.93
N ALA A 218 -38.70 -14.53 12.09
CA ALA A 218 -39.60 -14.83 10.97
C ALA A 218 -39.98 -13.60 10.13
N ASN A 219 -40.04 -12.42 10.75
CA ASN A 219 -40.28 -11.12 10.11
C ASN A 219 -38.99 -10.27 10.11
N GLY A 220 -37.92 -10.80 9.52
CA GLY A 220 -36.62 -10.13 9.45
C GLY A 220 -36.63 -8.85 8.61
N LEU A 221 -35.68 -7.95 8.90
CA LEU A 221 -35.51 -6.67 8.18
C LEU A 221 -35.07 -6.83 6.71
N LEU A 222 -34.58 -8.01 6.32
CA LEU A 222 -34.11 -8.29 4.96
C LEU A 222 -35.25 -8.61 3.96
N MET A 223 -36.51 -8.70 4.40
CA MET A 223 -37.61 -9.06 3.50
C MET A 223 -37.77 -8.04 2.36
N GLY A 224 -37.64 -8.50 1.12
CA GLY A 224 -37.63 -7.68 -0.10
C GLY A 224 -36.25 -7.23 -0.57
N VAL A 225 -35.19 -7.44 0.23
CA VAL A 225 -33.80 -7.21 -0.17
C VAL A 225 -33.34 -8.36 -1.06
N THR A 226 -32.66 -8.01 -2.15
CA THR A 226 -31.93 -8.99 -2.97
C THR A 226 -30.46 -8.91 -2.66
N GLU A 227 -29.88 -9.99 -2.18
CA GLU A 227 -28.42 -10.12 -2.02
C GLU A 227 -27.79 -10.81 -3.24
N VAL A 228 -26.53 -10.51 -3.54
CA VAL A 228 -25.75 -11.13 -4.62
C VAL A 228 -24.39 -11.61 -4.12
N ALA A 229 -23.95 -12.77 -4.58
CA ALA A 229 -22.61 -13.30 -4.38
C ALA A 229 -22.07 -13.87 -5.69
N TRP A 230 -20.74 -14.00 -5.80
CA TRP A 230 -20.10 -14.53 -7.00
C TRP A 230 -19.35 -15.80 -6.68
N TYR A 231 -19.58 -16.85 -7.45
CA TYR A 231 -18.70 -18.01 -7.50
C TYR A 231 -17.52 -17.70 -8.42
N CYS A 232 -16.30 -17.76 -7.88
CA CYS A 232 -15.05 -17.53 -8.62
C CYS A 232 -14.19 -18.81 -8.58
N PRO A 233 -13.87 -19.43 -9.73
CA PRO A 233 -13.04 -20.64 -9.73
C PRO A 233 -11.60 -20.34 -9.30
N GLY A 234 -11.05 -21.22 -8.46
CA GLY A 234 -9.67 -21.17 -7.99
C GLY A 234 -8.69 -21.95 -8.87
N ALA A 235 -7.48 -22.20 -8.34
CA ALA A 235 -6.42 -22.92 -9.06
C ALA A 235 -6.52 -24.45 -8.95
N ARG A 236 -7.30 -24.97 -8.00
CA ARG A 236 -7.53 -26.40 -7.82
C ARG A 236 -8.67 -26.86 -8.74
N ASP A 237 -8.58 -28.10 -9.20
CA ASP A 237 -9.57 -28.70 -10.10
C ASP A 237 -10.82 -29.23 -9.38
N ASP A 238 -10.99 -28.88 -8.10
CA ASP A 238 -12.11 -29.29 -7.23
C ASP A 238 -13.33 -28.37 -7.34
N GLY A 239 -13.30 -27.40 -8.25
CA GLY A 239 -14.36 -26.44 -8.51
C GLY A 239 -15.55 -27.05 -9.25
N VAL A 240 -16.77 -26.63 -8.85
CA VAL A 240 -18.05 -27.11 -9.42
C VAL A 240 -18.30 -26.55 -10.82
N PHE A 241 -17.91 -25.29 -11.05
CA PHE A 241 -18.15 -24.58 -12.31
C PHE A 241 -16.85 -24.07 -12.95
N ASN A 242 -16.83 -24.06 -14.30
CA ASN A 242 -15.65 -23.71 -15.12
C ASN A 242 -15.38 -22.20 -15.25
N GLY A 243 -16.34 -21.36 -14.86
CA GLY A 243 -16.28 -19.91 -15.00
C GLY A 243 -16.90 -19.17 -13.80
N CYS A 244 -16.79 -17.84 -13.81
CA CYS A 244 -17.40 -17.01 -12.78
C CYS A 244 -18.92 -16.91 -12.99
N ILE A 245 -19.69 -17.12 -11.92
CA ILE A 245 -21.17 -17.11 -11.93
C ILE A 245 -21.64 -16.18 -10.82
N SER A 246 -22.65 -15.37 -11.09
CA SER A 246 -23.32 -14.55 -10.07
C SER A 246 -24.57 -15.26 -9.57
N PHE A 247 -24.81 -15.19 -8.26
CA PHE A 247 -25.95 -15.80 -7.59
C PHE A 247 -26.72 -14.71 -6.85
N ALA A 248 -27.99 -14.50 -7.20
CA ALA A 248 -28.87 -13.54 -6.53
C ALA A 248 -29.90 -14.25 -5.65
N ASN A 249 -30.19 -13.69 -4.48
CA ASN A 249 -31.09 -14.24 -3.48
C ASN A 249 -32.10 -13.18 -3.04
N LEU A 250 -33.35 -13.27 -3.49
CA LEU A 250 -34.43 -12.40 -3.03
C LEU A 250 -34.99 -12.89 -1.69
N HIS A 251 -34.83 -12.13 -0.62
CA HIS A 251 -35.38 -12.49 0.69
C HIS A 251 -36.90 -12.26 0.73
N GLY A 252 -37.63 -13.22 1.29
CA GLY A 252 -39.09 -13.20 1.37
C GLY A 252 -39.81 -13.74 0.13
N ASP A 253 -41.14 -13.69 0.18
CA ASP A 253 -42.01 -14.19 -0.89
C ASP A 253 -42.00 -13.23 -2.09
N ALA A 254 -41.54 -13.72 -3.25
CA ALA A 254 -41.42 -12.92 -4.46
C ALA A 254 -42.77 -12.32 -4.91
N ARG A 255 -43.91 -12.95 -4.55
CA ARG A 255 -45.26 -12.42 -4.85
C ARG A 255 -45.53 -11.06 -4.20
N ARG A 256 -44.89 -10.77 -3.07
CA ARG A 256 -45.05 -9.52 -2.31
C ARG A 256 -44.13 -8.40 -2.82
N HIS A 257 -43.20 -8.73 -3.71
CA HIS A 257 -42.11 -7.85 -4.14
C HIS A 257 -42.10 -7.72 -5.68
N ARG A 258 -43.20 -7.18 -6.24
CA ARG A 258 -43.41 -7.10 -7.71
C ARG A 258 -42.31 -6.32 -8.45
N LYS A 259 -41.72 -5.29 -7.86
CA LYS A 259 -40.66 -4.52 -8.53
C LYS A 259 -39.37 -5.34 -8.72
N GLN A 260 -39.10 -6.27 -7.81
CA GLN A 260 -37.97 -7.20 -7.88
C GLN A 260 -38.14 -8.23 -9.01
N GLN A 261 -39.21 -8.17 -9.80
CA GLN A 261 -39.35 -8.88 -11.08
C GLN A 261 -38.25 -8.52 -12.09
N LEU A 262 -37.56 -7.38 -11.94
CA LEU A 262 -36.32 -7.08 -12.67
C LEU A 262 -35.34 -8.27 -12.64
N LEU A 263 -35.25 -8.97 -11.50
CA LEU A 263 -34.37 -10.14 -11.37
C LEU A 263 -34.65 -11.17 -12.44
N HIS A 264 -35.89 -11.30 -12.89
CA HIS A 264 -36.24 -12.24 -13.92
C HIS A 264 -35.65 -11.88 -15.28
N GLU A 265 -35.58 -10.60 -15.64
CA GLU A 265 -35.03 -10.17 -16.93
C GLU A 265 -33.50 -10.21 -16.95
N ILE A 266 -32.86 -9.98 -15.81
CA ILE A 266 -31.39 -10.00 -15.72
C ILE A 266 -30.81 -11.39 -15.46
N SER A 267 -31.64 -12.38 -15.10
CA SER A 267 -31.20 -13.73 -14.74
C SER A 267 -31.08 -14.65 -15.93
N SER A 268 -29.93 -15.29 -16.08
CA SER A 268 -29.72 -16.37 -17.03
C SER A 268 -30.48 -17.65 -16.65
N ILE A 269 -30.61 -17.93 -15.35
CA ILE A 269 -31.36 -19.07 -14.81
C ILE A 269 -32.17 -18.61 -13.60
N ASN A 270 -33.45 -18.92 -13.58
CA ASN A 270 -34.32 -18.67 -12.43
C ASN A 270 -34.56 -19.98 -11.65
N VAL A 271 -34.15 -20.04 -10.38
CA VAL A 271 -34.39 -21.16 -9.47
C VAL A 271 -35.53 -20.81 -8.51
N ILE A 272 -36.61 -21.58 -8.55
CA ILE A 272 -37.86 -21.27 -7.84
C ILE A 272 -38.12 -22.34 -6.77
N LEU A 273 -38.13 -21.92 -5.50
CA LEU A 273 -38.53 -22.77 -4.37
C LEU A 273 -40.02 -22.60 -4.06
N MET A 274 -40.77 -23.70 -4.18
CA MET A 274 -42.21 -23.74 -3.92
C MET A 274 -42.55 -24.59 -2.68
N SER A 275 -43.60 -24.21 -1.97
CA SER A 275 -44.17 -25.00 -0.87
C SER A 275 -45.25 -25.98 -1.36
N ASP A 276 -45.40 -27.10 -0.66
CA ASP A 276 -46.39 -28.13 -0.98
C ASP A 276 -47.78 -27.66 -0.56
N GLY A 277 -48.62 -27.36 -1.54
CA GLY A 277 -49.99 -26.88 -1.35
C GLY A 277 -50.24 -25.46 -1.88
N ASP A 278 -49.20 -24.71 -2.26
CA ASP A 278 -49.35 -23.33 -2.73
C ASP A 278 -49.62 -23.27 -4.25
N HIS A 279 -50.79 -23.76 -4.66
CA HIS A 279 -51.31 -23.73 -6.05
C HIS A 279 -52.08 -22.45 -6.38
N ASN A 280 -51.81 -21.36 -5.67
CA ASN A 280 -52.53 -20.10 -5.77
C ASN A 280 -52.39 -19.46 -7.18
N ASP A 281 -53.43 -18.78 -7.67
CA ASP A 281 -53.52 -18.30 -9.06
C ASP A 281 -52.37 -17.34 -9.44
N GLY A 282 -51.92 -16.51 -8.50
CA GLY A 282 -50.77 -15.61 -8.72
C GLY A 282 -49.43 -16.33 -8.96
N ALA A 283 -49.21 -17.49 -8.34
CA ALA A 283 -48.00 -18.30 -8.60
C ALA A 283 -48.12 -19.03 -9.95
N LYS A 284 -49.33 -19.50 -10.31
CA LYS A 284 -49.59 -20.13 -11.61
C LYS A 284 -49.42 -19.17 -12.78
N ILE A 285 -49.87 -17.92 -12.66
CA ILE A 285 -49.70 -16.88 -13.69
C ILE A 285 -48.21 -16.63 -13.94
N ILE A 286 -47.42 -16.39 -12.88
CA ILE A 286 -45.98 -16.19 -13.00
C ILE A 286 -45.32 -17.45 -13.59
N LEU A 287 -45.71 -18.67 -13.18
CA LEU A 287 -45.16 -19.91 -13.74
C LEU A 287 -45.55 -20.16 -15.21
N GLN A 288 -46.76 -19.75 -15.63
CA GLN A 288 -47.21 -19.86 -17.03
C GLN A 288 -46.49 -18.86 -17.94
N GLU A 289 -46.31 -17.60 -17.49
CA GLU A 289 -45.45 -16.64 -18.18
C GLU A 289 -44.03 -17.20 -18.38
N ARG A 290 -43.51 -17.97 -17.41
CA ARG A 290 -42.15 -18.57 -17.45
C ARG A 290 -42.04 -19.78 -18.36
N LEU A 291 -43.05 -20.65 -18.40
CA LEU A 291 -43.10 -21.76 -19.37
C LEU A 291 -43.10 -21.27 -20.83
N THR A 292 -43.51 -20.00 -21.04
CA THR A 292 -43.57 -19.36 -22.35
C THR A 292 -42.30 -18.55 -22.67
N SER A 293 -41.44 -18.29 -21.68
CA SER A 293 -40.19 -17.55 -21.84
C SER A 293 -39.06 -18.44 -22.41
N PRO A 294 -38.12 -17.87 -23.20
CA PRO A 294 -37.02 -18.64 -23.80
C PRO A 294 -35.93 -19.06 -22.79
N GLU A 295 -35.94 -18.50 -21.58
CA GLU A 295 -34.91 -18.73 -20.57
C GLU A 295 -35.16 -20.01 -19.76
N PRO A 296 -34.12 -20.80 -19.44
CA PRO A 296 -34.26 -22.00 -18.63
C PRO A 296 -34.57 -21.64 -17.16
N PHE A 297 -35.55 -22.32 -16.57
CA PHE A 297 -35.85 -22.23 -15.13
C PHE A 297 -35.78 -23.61 -14.46
N VAL A 298 -35.37 -23.63 -13.19
CA VAL A 298 -35.28 -24.84 -12.36
C VAL A 298 -36.31 -24.77 -11.25
N ARG A 299 -37.16 -25.79 -11.15
CA ARG A 299 -38.23 -25.84 -10.15
C ARG A 299 -37.83 -26.78 -9.00
N LEU A 300 -37.80 -26.23 -7.78
CA LEU A 300 -37.61 -27.00 -6.55
C LEU A 300 -38.98 -27.20 -5.89
N CYS A 301 -39.48 -28.44 -5.90
CA CYS A 301 -40.76 -28.85 -5.32
C CYS A 301 -40.55 -30.07 -4.43
N ALA A 302 -41.53 -30.51 -3.63
CA ALA A 302 -41.36 -31.78 -2.96
C ALA A 302 -41.57 -33.00 -3.86
N ASP A 303 -42.31 -32.87 -4.97
CA ASP A 303 -42.72 -34.00 -5.81
C ASP A 303 -42.27 -33.88 -7.28
N ARG A 304 -41.98 -35.03 -7.92
CA ARG A 304 -41.36 -35.12 -9.26
C ARG A 304 -42.39 -35.26 -10.38
N GLU A 305 -42.90 -34.16 -10.91
CA GLU A 305 -43.58 -34.19 -12.23
C GLU A 305 -43.21 -33.02 -13.16
N ARG A 306 -42.42 -33.32 -14.22
CA ARG A 306 -42.02 -32.51 -15.41
C ARG A 306 -40.58 -31.94 -15.45
N ARG A 307 -40.22 -31.42 -16.64
CA ARG A 307 -38.91 -31.48 -17.35
C ARG A 307 -37.63 -30.99 -16.64
N VAL A 308 -37.67 -30.27 -15.52
CA VAL A 308 -36.49 -30.03 -14.63
C VAL A 308 -36.95 -29.79 -13.18
N ASN A 309 -37.66 -30.77 -12.59
CA ASN A 309 -38.08 -30.71 -11.19
C ASN A 309 -37.11 -31.46 -10.28
N ILE A 310 -36.52 -30.76 -9.31
CA ILE A 310 -35.70 -31.36 -8.26
C ILE A 310 -36.57 -31.45 -7.00
N ALA A 311 -37.01 -32.66 -6.62
CA ALA A 311 -37.66 -32.94 -5.34
C ALA A 311 -36.86 -32.42 -4.12
N VAL A 312 -37.48 -31.98 -3.03
CA VAL A 312 -36.74 -31.55 -1.81
C VAL A 312 -36.95 -32.53 -0.65
N LYS A 313 -38.03 -33.33 -0.67
CA LYS A 313 -38.39 -34.24 0.42
C LYS A 313 -37.75 -35.64 0.28
N ASN A 314 -37.51 -36.28 1.43
CA ASN A 314 -37.10 -37.69 1.57
C ASN A 314 -35.73 -38.06 0.95
N ARG A 315 -34.77 -37.14 0.97
CA ARG A 315 -33.40 -37.37 0.49
C ARG A 315 -32.37 -36.61 1.30
N SER A 316 -31.11 -37.07 1.23
CA SER A 316 -30.01 -36.39 1.92
C SER A 316 -29.78 -35.00 1.30
N GLU A 317 -29.38 -34.03 2.13
CA GLU A 317 -29.04 -32.67 1.65
C GLU A 317 -27.90 -32.72 0.64
N ALA A 318 -26.93 -33.62 0.81
CA ALA A 318 -25.79 -33.79 -0.09
C ALA A 318 -26.24 -34.23 -1.50
N ASP A 319 -27.06 -35.29 -1.60
CA ASP A 319 -27.52 -35.81 -2.90
C ASP A 319 -28.38 -34.78 -3.65
N PHE A 320 -29.22 -34.04 -2.92
CA PHE A 320 -30.03 -32.97 -3.49
C PHE A 320 -29.16 -31.84 -4.06
N ILE A 321 -28.14 -31.41 -3.32
CA ILE A 321 -27.23 -30.35 -3.76
C ILE A 321 -26.39 -30.82 -4.95
N ASP A 322 -25.96 -32.07 -4.99
CA ASP A 322 -25.18 -32.61 -6.11
C ASP A 322 -26.04 -32.74 -7.40
N GLU A 323 -27.32 -33.11 -7.29
CA GLU A 323 -28.27 -33.06 -8.41
C GLU A 323 -28.47 -31.62 -8.91
N LEU A 324 -28.62 -30.64 -8.00
CA LEU A 324 -28.73 -29.23 -8.36
C LEU A 324 -27.45 -28.70 -9.03
N LYS A 325 -26.26 -29.07 -8.52
CA LYS A 325 -24.97 -28.74 -9.13
C LYS A 325 -24.86 -29.31 -10.53
N SER A 326 -25.17 -30.59 -10.72
CA SER A 326 -25.14 -31.26 -12.01
C SER A 326 -26.08 -30.60 -13.03
N THR A 327 -27.31 -30.27 -12.58
CA THR A 327 -28.32 -29.59 -13.41
C THR A 327 -27.86 -28.18 -13.82
N LEU A 328 -27.32 -27.39 -12.89
CA LEU A 328 -26.81 -26.06 -13.24
C LEU A 328 -25.58 -26.16 -14.16
N SER A 329 -24.68 -27.11 -13.91
CA SER A 329 -23.49 -27.34 -14.73
C SER A 329 -23.80 -27.81 -16.16
N SER A 330 -24.93 -28.47 -16.39
CA SER A 330 -25.39 -28.83 -17.74
C SER A 330 -26.08 -27.68 -18.47
N LEU A 331 -26.83 -26.83 -17.76
CA LEU A 331 -27.57 -25.71 -18.36
C LEU A 331 -26.70 -24.49 -18.66
N LEU A 332 -25.72 -24.18 -17.80
CA LEU A 332 -24.92 -22.96 -17.91
C LEU A 332 -24.08 -22.86 -19.21
N PRO A 333 -23.45 -23.94 -19.73
CA PRO A 333 -22.67 -23.86 -20.97
C PRO A 333 -23.49 -23.47 -22.21
N ASP A 334 -24.74 -23.91 -22.30
CA ASP A 334 -25.62 -23.68 -23.44
C ASP A 334 -26.15 -22.23 -23.51
N ILE A 335 -26.06 -21.50 -22.40
CA ILE A 335 -26.50 -20.11 -22.32
C ILE A 335 -25.36 -19.20 -22.82
N THR A 336 -25.59 -18.56 -23.97
CA THR A 336 -24.66 -17.58 -24.58
C THR A 336 -24.78 -16.19 -23.96
N GLN A 337 -25.95 -15.84 -23.42
CA GLN A 337 -26.20 -14.55 -22.80
C GLN A 337 -25.45 -14.43 -21.47
N THR A 338 -24.60 -13.42 -21.36
CA THR A 338 -23.95 -13.04 -20.10
C THR A 338 -24.43 -11.64 -19.71
N THR A 339 -24.55 -11.42 -18.41
CA THR A 339 -24.93 -10.12 -17.86
C THR A 339 -23.79 -9.57 -17.03
N ASN A 340 -23.57 -8.27 -17.14
CA ASN A 340 -22.71 -7.52 -16.24
C ASN A 340 -23.60 -6.56 -15.43
N LEU A 341 -23.15 -6.20 -14.22
CA LEU A 341 -23.94 -5.31 -13.35
C LEU A 341 -24.12 -3.92 -13.98
N GLY A 342 -23.20 -3.48 -14.84
CA GLY A 342 -23.35 -2.23 -15.58
C GLY A 342 -24.61 -2.22 -16.45
N PHE A 343 -24.83 -3.27 -17.23
CA PHE A 343 -26.03 -3.45 -18.06
C PHE A 343 -27.30 -3.62 -17.21
N CYS A 344 -27.18 -4.24 -16.04
CA CYS A 344 -28.29 -4.32 -15.09
C CYS A 344 -28.79 -2.94 -14.64
N SER A 345 -27.91 -1.92 -14.62
CA SER A 345 -28.33 -0.54 -14.31
C SER A 345 -29.24 0.04 -15.39
N ASP A 346 -28.99 -0.26 -16.66
CA ASP A 346 -29.82 0.22 -17.78
C ASP A 346 -31.20 -0.43 -17.76
N ILE A 347 -31.28 -1.73 -17.49
CA ILE A 347 -32.57 -2.42 -17.33
C ILE A 347 -33.29 -1.92 -16.08
N ALA A 348 -32.56 -1.69 -14.98
CA ALA A 348 -33.16 -1.15 -13.75
C ALA A 348 -33.87 0.19 -14.02
N ARG A 349 -33.28 1.09 -14.83
CA ARG A 349 -33.92 2.35 -15.26
C ARG A 349 -35.23 2.10 -16.00
N GLN A 350 -35.29 1.10 -16.89
CA GLN A 350 -36.50 0.75 -17.64
C GLN A 350 -37.65 0.29 -16.72
N TYR A 351 -37.32 -0.39 -15.62
CA TYR A 351 -38.28 -0.82 -14.59
C TYR A 351 -38.62 0.29 -13.57
N GLY A 352 -38.14 1.52 -13.78
CA GLY A 352 -38.41 2.67 -12.94
C GLY A 352 -37.62 2.70 -11.63
N PHE A 353 -36.43 2.06 -11.59
CA PHE A 353 -35.48 2.21 -10.49
C PHE A 353 -34.56 3.41 -10.69
N THR A 354 -34.24 4.08 -9.58
CA THR A 354 -33.31 5.22 -9.55
C THR A 354 -31.90 4.73 -9.30
N VAL A 355 -30.98 4.90 -10.25
CA VAL A 355 -29.59 4.49 -10.07
C VAL A 355 -28.82 5.58 -9.31
N ASP A 356 -28.04 5.19 -8.31
CA ASP A 356 -27.20 6.10 -7.50
C ASP A 356 -26.15 6.86 -8.32
N GLU A 357 -25.72 6.28 -9.44
CA GLU A 357 -24.84 6.91 -10.43
C GLU A 357 -25.50 8.06 -11.20
N ASP A 358 -26.84 8.14 -11.24
CA ASP A 358 -27.60 9.19 -11.96
C ASP A 358 -27.83 10.44 -11.09
N HIS A 359 -27.33 10.45 -9.86
CA HIS A 359 -27.36 11.65 -9.03
C HIS A 359 -26.48 12.76 -9.64
N GLY A 360 -26.98 14.00 -9.66
CA GLY A 360 -26.33 15.12 -10.35
C GLY A 360 -24.83 15.29 -10.07
N HIS A 361 -24.40 15.24 -8.79
CA HIS A 361 -22.96 15.34 -8.47
C HIS A 361 -22.12 14.18 -9.02
N CYS A 362 -22.68 12.97 -9.10
CA CYS A 362 -22.00 11.77 -9.61
C CYS A 362 -21.90 11.82 -11.15
N GLU A 363 -22.99 12.17 -11.82
CA GLU A 363 -23.07 12.31 -13.27
C GLU A 363 -22.15 13.44 -13.78
N GLU A 364 -22.20 14.60 -13.13
CA GLU A 364 -21.31 15.71 -13.46
C GLU A 364 -19.84 15.33 -13.24
N GLY A 365 -19.52 14.69 -12.10
CA GLY A 365 -18.17 14.21 -11.82
C GLY A 365 -17.68 13.20 -12.87
N LYS A 366 -18.57 12.34 -13.35
CA LYS A 366 -18.31 11.38 -14.44
C LYS A 366 -18.04 12.10 -15.76
N SER A 367 -18.87 13.05 -16.13
CA SER A 367 -18.72 13.86 -17.36
C SER A 367 -17.37 14.57 -17.39
N VAL A 368 -16.97 15.19 -16.28
CA VAL A 368 -15.66 15.85 -16.15
C VAL A 368 -14.51 14.84 -16.24
N ALA A 369 -14.66 13.65 -15.65
CA ALA A 369 -13.66 12.59 -15.79
C ALA A 369 -13.53 12.10 -17.24
N ASP A 370 -14.66 11.94 -17.95
CA ASP A 370 -14.70 11.50 -19.35
C ASP A 370 -14.01 12.51 -20.29
N VAL A 371 -14.10 13.82 -20.01
CA VAL A 371 -13.36 14.87 -20.73
C VAL A 371 -11.84 14.68 -20.60
N LEU A 372 -11.34 14.30 -19.43
CA LEU A 372 -9.92 14.04 -19.23
C LEU A 372 -9.51 12.68 -19.85
N LEU A 373 -10.35 11.66 -19.70
CA LEU A 373 -10.11 10.32 -20.23
C LEU A 373 -10.10 10.27 -21.75
N SER A 374 -10.93 11.07 -22.43
CA SER A 374 -10.92 11.15 -23.90
C SER A 374 -9.54 11.56 -24.44
N ARG A 375 -8.85 12.47 -23.74
CA ARG A 375 -7.48 12.91 -24.06
C ARG A 375 -6.41 11.84 -23.82
N LEU A 376 -6.70 10.81 -23.00
CA LEU A 376 -5.81 9.69 -22.73
C LEU A 376 -5.98 8.53 -23.73
N LYS A 377 -7.12 8.42 -24.41
CA LYS A 377 -7.49 7.26 -25.24
C LYS A 377 -6.63 7.08 -26.50
N ASP A 378 -6.01 8.14 -26.99
CA ASP A 378 -5.30 8.13 -28.27
C ASP A 378 -3.90 7.49 -28.22
N LYS A 379 -3.45 7.03 -27.05
CA LYS A 379 -2.10 6.49 -26.86
C LYS A 379 -2.11 5.11 -26.19
N PRO A 380 -1.22 4.19 -26.61
CA PRO A 380 -1.10 2.91 -25.94
C PRO A 380 -0.53 3.06 -24.52
N LEU A 381 -0.97 2.20 -23.60
CA LEU A 381 -0.65 2.27 -22.16
C LEU A 381 0.87 2.37 -21.88
N TYR A 382 1.69 1.67 -22.66
CA TYR A 382 3.13 1.60 -22.41
C TYR A 382 3.87 2.93 -22.66
N CYS A 383 3.29 3.88 -23.40
CA CYS A 383 3.89 5.19 -23.64
C CYS A 383 3.18 6.34 -22.90
N MET A 384 2.12 6.06 -22.13
CA MET A 384 1.35 7.09 -21.43
C MET A 384 2.20 7.93 -20.48
N LYS A 385 3.06 7.29 -19.68
CA LYS A 385 3.96 8.01 -18.76
C LYS A 385 4.92 8.96 -19.50
N ASP A 386 5.56 8.47 -20.54
CA ASP A 386 6.54 9.25 -21.31
C ASP A 386 5.87 10.39 -22.11
N THR A 387 4.61 10.19 -22.54
CA THR A 387 3.85 11.17 -23.33
C THR A 387 3.21 12.25 -22.46
N PHE A 388 2.57 11.86 -21.35
CA PHE A 388 1.74 12.76 -20.55
C PHE A 388 2.43 13.28 -19.28
N LEU A 389 3.52 12.65 -18.83
CA LEU A 389 4.25 13.04 -17.62
C LEU A 389 5.72 13.39 -17.98
N PRO A 390 5.96 14.55 -18.61
CA PRO A 390 7.28 14.92 -19.15
C PRO A 390 8.40 14.95 -18.11
N LEU A 391 8.10 15.28 -16.85
CA LEU A 391 9.06 15.34 -15.74
C LEU A 391 9.27 13.97 -15.06
N GLN A 392 8.45 12.99 -15.40
CA GLN A 392 8.42 11.65 -14.82
C GLN A 392 8.73 10.52 -15.82
N GLY A 393 8.91 10.80 -17.11
CA GLY A 393 9.28 9.79 -18.12
C GLY A 393 10.72 9.28 -18.02
N LYS A 394 11.12 8.37 -18.93
CA LYS A 394 12.50 7.86 -19.06
C LYS A 394 13.48 9.01 -19.33
N GLY A 395 14.19 9.45 -18.29
CA GLY A 395 15.22 10.51 -18.41
C GLY A 395 15.38 11.46 -17.24
N THR A 396 15.03 11.10 -16.00
CA THR A 396 15.20 11.96 -14.80
C THR A 396 16.66 12.08 -14.33
N THR A 397 17.62 12.26 -15.25
CA THR A 397 19.03 12.56 -14.92
C THR A 397 19.16 13.84 -14.06
N GLY A 398 18.22 14.78 -14.19
CA GLY A 398 18.17 16.01 -13.42
C GLY A 398 17.97 15.83 -11.91
N ALA A 399 17.19 14.85 -11.46
CA ALA A 399 16.96 14.62 -10.03
C ALA A 399 18.23 14.05 -9.35
N ARG A 400 18.90 13.10 -10.03
CA ARG A 400 20.20 12.55 -9.62
C ARG A 400 21.29 13.62 -9.57
N LYS A 401 21.41 14.44 -10.62
CA LYS A 401 22.37 15.55 -10.66
C LYS A 401 22.07 16.60 -9.58
N THR A 402 20.81 16.95 -9.33
CA THR A 402 20.42 17.88 -8.26
C THR A 402 20.80 17.36 -6.88
N LYS A 403 20.67 16.05 -6.65
CA LYS A 403 21.11 15.39 -5.41
C LYS A 403 22.62 15.46 -5.24
N GLU A 404 23.38 15.07 -6.26
CA GLU A 404 24.84 15.13 -6.26
C GLU A 404 25.31 16.56 -5.96
N LEU A 405 24.75 17.56 -6.65
CA LEU A 405 25.01 18.98 -6.40
C LEU A 405 24.68 19.42 -4.96
N THR A 406 23.65 18.84 -4.34
CA THR A 406 23.27 19.17 -2.96
C THR A 406 24.18 18.50 -1.93
N ARG A 407 24.61 17.25 -2.15
CA ARG A 407 25.63 16.57 -1.30
C ARG A 407 26.95 17.33 -1.32
N PHE A 408 27.36 17.86 -2.47
CA PHE A 408 28.58 18.64 -2.57
C PHE A 408 28.53 19.94 -1.75
N ARG A 409 27.36 20.57 -1.53
CA ARG A 409 27.25 21.80 -0.73
C ARG A 409 27.69 21.65 0.73
N LEU A 410 27.73 20.42 1.26
CA LEU A 410 27.96 20.14 2.68
C LEU A 410 29.41 19.72 2.99
N GLN A 411 30.31 19.71 1.99
CA GLN A 411 31.74 19.51 2.19
C GLN A 411 32.42 20.84 2.57
N VAL A 412 33.15 20.85 3.69
CA VAL A 412 33.65 22.05 4.39
C VAL A 412 34.74 22.85 3.64
N ASN A 413 35.21 22.41 2.47
CA ASN A 413 36.37 23.01 1.77
C ASN A 413 36.09 23.43 0.31
N GLN A 414 34.93 24.03 0.00
CA GLN A 414 34.65 24.52 -1.37
C GLN A 414 34.95 26.01 -1.54
N SER A 415 35.53 26.36 -2.69
CA SER A 415 35.69 27.76 -3.08
C SER A 415 34.32 28.39 -3.39
N ILE A 416 34.22 29.71 -3.23
CA ILE A 416 32.99 30.47 -3.52
C ILE A 416 32.60 30.36 -5.01
N GLU A 417 33.59 30.22 -5.90
CA GLU A 417 33.41 30.08 -7.35
C GLU A 417 32.79 28.72 -7.71
N GLU A 418 33.32 27.62 -7.17
CA GLU A 418 32.73 26.29 -7.36
C GLU A 418 31.29 26.21 -6.82
N TYR A 419 31.00 26.93 -5.73
CA TYR A 419 29.66 27.02 -5.16
C TYR A 419 28.69 27.75 -6.09
N ARG A 420 29.12 28.86 -6.71
CA ARG A 420 28.33 29.62 -7.69
C ARG A 420 28.04 28.81 -8.94
N ASP A 421 29.04 28.12 -9.48
CA ASP A 421 28.87 27.26 -10.67
C ASP A 421 27.85 26.14 -10.42
N LYS A 422 27.87 25.54 -9.23
CA LYS A 422 26.90 24.48 -8.84
C LYS A 422 25.49 25.02 -8.65
N ILE A 423 25.32 26.24 -8.13
CA ILE A 423 24.01 26.90 -8.07
C ILE A 423 23.49 27.14 -9.49
N SER A 424 24.35 27.64 -10.38
CA SER A 424 24.04 27.87 -11.79
C SER A 424 23.64 26.58 -12.50
N GLU A 425 24.34 25.47 -12.25
CA GLU A 425 24.00 24.15 -12.81
C GLU A 425 22.68 23.61 -12.28
N LYS A 426 22.38 23.78 -10.99
CA LYS A 426 21.06 23.41 -10.43
C LYS A 426 19.94 24.23 -11.07
N GLN A 427 20.16 25.53 -11.26
CA GLN A 427 19.19 26.41 -11.93
C GLN A 427 19.01 26.05 -13.40
N SER A 428 20.07 25.64 -14.11
CA SER A 428 19.99 25.23 -15.52
C SER A 428 19.19 23.93 -15.68
N ILE A 429 19.36 22.96 -14.78
CA ILE A 429 18.56 21.72 -14.74
C ILE A 429 17.08 22.06 -14.53
N ARG A 430 16.77 22.95 -13.58
CA ARG A 430 15.39 23.35 -13.31
C ARG A 430 14.75 24.13 -14.46
N LYS A 431 15.50 25.01 -15.12
CA LYS A 431 15.08 25.67 -16.36
C LYS A 431 14.79 24.66 -17.46
N SER A 432 15.64 23.64 -17.64
CA SER A 432 15.41 22.56 -18.60
C SER A 432 14.15 21.75 -18.29
N GLN A 433 13.91 21.42 -17.02
CA GLN A 433 12.67 20.77 -16.58
C GLN A 433 11.45 21.64 -16.91
N LEU A 434 11.51 22.94 -16.59
CA LEU A 434 10.42 23.86 -16.88
C LEU A 434 10.14 23.96 -18.39
N LEU A 435 11.17 24.09 -19.21
CA LEU A 435 11.05 24.10 -20.68
C LEU A 435 10.49 22.78 -21.25
N LYS A 436 10.71 21.66 -20.56
CA LYS A 436 10.14 20.37 -20.95
C LYS A 436 8.67 20.23 -20.53
N ALA A 437 8.28 20.87 -19.43
CA ALA A 437 6.92 20.84 -18.91
C ALA A 437 5.98 21.84 -19.59
N PHE A 438 6.51 22.99 -20.05
CA PHE A 438 5.73 24.07 -20.63
C PHE A 438 5.93 24.21 -22.15
N PRO A 439 4.86 24.46 -22.93
CA PRO A 439 3.45 24.56 -22.48
C PRO A 439 2.93 23.22 -21.95
N LEU A 440 2.05 23.28 -20.94
CA LEU A 440 1.43 22.09 -20.38
C LEU A 440 0.72 21.30 -21.48
N ASN A 441 0.91 19.99 -21.50
CA ASN A 441 0.14 19.14 -22.40
C ASN A 441 -1.36 19.17 -22.05
N ASP A 442 -2.20 18.79 -23.01
CA ASP A 442 -3.66 18.86 -22.87
C ASP A 442 -4.21 18.10 -21.66
N VAL A 443 -3.55 17.02 -21.23
CA VAL A 443 -3.95 16.23 -20.06
C VAL A 443 -3.65 16.99 -18.77
N MET A 444 -2.42 17.47 -18.60
CA MET A 444 -2.00 18.18 -17.38
C MET A 444 -2.68 19.54 -17.26
N GLY A 445 -2.84 20.27 -18.37
CA GLY A 445 -3.60 21.52 -18.41
C GLY A 445 -5.06 21.32 -18.00
N SER A 446 -5.74 20.29 -18.53
CA SER A 446 -7.11 19.97 -18.12
C SER A 446 -7.20 19.51 -16.67
N LEU A 447 -6.30 18.64 -16.21
CA LEU A 447 -6.31 18.17 -14.82
C LEU A 447 -6.19 19.34 -13.85
N ILE A 448 -5.20 20.22 -14.05
CA ILE A 448 -4.97 21.38 -13.20
C ILE A 448 -6.17 22.33 -13.27
N GLY A 449 -6.68 22.61 -14.47
CA GLY A 449 -7.87 23.44 -14.67
C GLY A 449 -9.09 22.90 -13.93
N ILE A 450 -9.40 21.61 -14.07
CA ILE A 450 -10.50 20.94 -13.38
C ILE A 450 -10.33 21.06 -11.86
N LEU A 451 -9.14 20.76 -11.33
CA LEU A 451 -8.90 20.77 -9.89
C LEU A 451 -9.00 22.18 -9.28
N GLN A 452 -8.61 23.21 -10.03
CA GLN A 452 -8.66 24.62 -9.59
C GLN A 452 -10.07 25.23 -9.67
N HIS A 453 -10.84 24.92 -10.72
CA HIS A 453 -12.12 25.59 -10.99
C HIS A 453 -13.33 24.90 -10.33
N GLN A 454 -13.17 23.65 -9.88
CA GLN A 454 -14.24 22.90 -9.20
C GLN A 454 -14.26 23.25 -7.71
N SER A 455 -15.10 24.20 -7.32
CA SER A 455 -15.30 24.62 -5.92
C SER A 455 -16.11 23.60 -5.10
N ASP A 456 -16.94 22.77 -5.75
CA ASP A 456 -17.74 21.75 -5.09
C ASP A 456 -16.89 20.52 -4.76
N THR A 457 -16.61 20.33 -3.46
CA THR A 457 -15.81 19.22 -2.93
C THR A 457 -16.42 17.84 -3.25
N VAL A 458 -17.74 17.73 -3.33
CA VAL A 458 -18.43 16.46 -3.61
C VAL A 458 -18.25 16.08 -5.09
N LYS A 459 -18.44 17.04 -6.00
CA LYS A 459 -18.17 16.83 -7.44
C LYS A 459 -16.70 16.49 -7.70
N LYS A 460 -15.78 17.20 -7.04
CA LYS A 460 -14.33 16.94 -7.10
C LYS A 460 -14.01 15.50 -6.64
N LYS A 461 -14.63 15.03 -5.55
CA LYS A 461 -14.47 13.63 -5.08
C LYS A 461 -14.98 12.62 -6.11
N TYR A 462 -16.15 12.83 -6.71
CA TYR A 462 -16.67 11.94 -7.76
C TYR A 462 -15.76 11.90 -8.99
N PHE A 463 -15.31 13.05 -9.47
CA PHE A 463 -14.35 13.16 -10.56
C PHE A 463 -13.10 12.29 -10.32
N LEU A 464 -12.47 12.44 -9.15
CA LEU A 464 -11.26 11.69 -8.80
C LEU A 464 -11.50 10.17 -8.71
N HIS A 465 -12.66 9.77 -8.17
CA HIS A 465 -13.02 8.35 -8.10
C HIS A 465 -13.28 7.76 -9.50
N TRP A 466 -14.03 8.46 -10.35
CA TRP A 466 -14.26 8.05 -11.73
C TRP A 466 -12.95 7.99 -12.52
N LEU A 467 -12.07 8.97 -12.35
CA LEU A 467 -10.75 8.97 -12.98
C LEU A 467 -9.94 7.75 -12.56
N LYS A 468 -9.90 7.44 -11.25
CA LYS A 468 -9.18 6.26 -10.73
C LYS A 468 -9.72 4.96 -11.32
N ILE A 469 -11.04 4.74 -11.26
CA ILE A 469 -11.70 3.53 -11.77
C ILE A 469 -11.38 3.32 -13.25
N ASN A 470 -11.45 4.38 -14.05
CA ASN A 470 -11.30 4.28 -15.49
C ASN A 470 -9.83 4.22 -15.96
N VAL A 471 -8.90 4.85 -15.25
CA VAL A 471 -7.46 4.75 -15.55
C VAL A 471 -6.92 3.35 -15.21
N GLU A 472 -7.38 2.75 -14.12
CA GLU A 472 -6.92 1.41 -13.69
C GLU A 472 -7.53 0.26 -14.52
N LYS A 473 -8.72 0.46 -15.12
CA LYS A 473 -9.45 -0.54 -15.91
C LYS A 473 -8.63 -1.16 -17.06
N PRO A 474 -8.08 -0.40 -18.03
CA PRO A 474 -7.31 -0.96 -19.13
C PRO A 474 -5.99 -1.58 -18.67
N SER A 475 -5.36 -1.01 -17.63
CA SER A 475 -4.13 -1.54 -17.04
C SER A 475 -4.33 -2.94 -16.46
N ALA A 476 -5.43 -3.20 -15.76
CA ALA A 476 -5.72 -4.52 -15.17
C ALA A 476 -5.76 -5.66 -16.21
N GLU A 477 -6.40 -5.42 -17.36
CA GLU A 477 -6.48 -6.42 -18.43
C GLU A 477 -5.12 -6.69 -19.09
N CYS A 478 -4.38 -5.61 -19.41
CA CYS A 478 -3.04 -5.72 -19.97
C CYS A 478 -2.05 -6.40 -19.01
N LEU A 479 -2.13 -6.09 -17.71
CA LEU A 479 -1.32 -6.73 -16.67
C LEU A 479 -1.63 -8.23 -16.57
N SER A 480 -2.90 -8.63 -16.66
CA SER A 480 -3.29 -10.04 -16.66
C SER A 480 -2.68 -10.80 -17.84
N LYS A 481 -2.74 -10.21 -19.05
CA LYS A 481 -2.12 -10.77 -20.27
C LYS A 481 -0.60 -10.86 -20.15
N LEU A 482 0.05 -9.80 -19.66
CA LEU A 482 1.50 -9.76 -19.49
C LEU A 482 1.97 -10.79 -18.45
N ASN A 483 1.26 -10.92 -17.33
CA ASN A 483 1.58 -11.90 -16.30
C ASN A 483 1.43 -13.34 -16.82
N MET A 484 0.43 -13.61 -17.66
CA MET A 484 0.28 -14.90 -18.32
C MET A 484 1.43 -15.21 -19.26
N GLN A 485 1.85 -14.25 -20.10
CA GLN A 485 3.00 -14.42 -20.99
C GLN A 485 4.29 -14.68 -20.21
N TYR A 486 4.49 -13.96 -19.12
CA TYR A 486 5.63 -14.16 -18.22
C TYR A 486 5.63 -15.53 -17.57
N GLN A 487 4.50 -15.97 -17.01
CA GLN A 487 4.37 -17.32 -16.43
C GLN A 487 4.62 -18.42 -17.47
N GLN A 488 4.09 -18.28 -18.69
CA GLN A 488 4.35 -19.25 -19.77
C GLN A 488 5.83 -19.27 -20.17
N ALA A 489 6.47 -18.11 -20.28
CA ALA A 489 7.89 -17.99 -20.58
C ALA A 489 8.76 -18.59 -19.46
N TRP A 490 8.37 -18.38 -18.20
CA TRP A 490 9.03 -18.94 -17.03
C TRP A 490 8.96 -20.47 -17.02
N THR A 491 7.76 -21.05 -17.19
CA THR A 491 7.58 -22.51 -17.21
C THR A 491 8.35 -23.20 -18.32
N ARG A 492 8.53 -22.54 -19.48
CA ARG A 492 9.35 -23.06 -20.59
C ARG A 492 10.85 -23.11 -20.27
N SER A 493 11.32 -22.30 -19.32
CA SER A 493 12.72 -22.20 -18.90
C SER A 493 13.08 -23.06 -17.67
N ILE A 494 12.17 -23.91 -17.19
CA ILE A 494 12.44 -24.85 -16.06
C ILE A 494 13.17 -26.13 -16.54
N LYS A 495 13.67 -26.18 -17.79
CA LYS A 495 14.56 -27.26 -18.26
C LYS A 495 16.01 -26.76 -18.21
N PRO A 496 16.81 -27.17 -17.23
CA PRO A 496 18.05 -26.48 -16.89
C PRO A 496 19.18 -26.79 -17.87
N ASN A 497 19.82 -25.74 -18.40
CA ASN A 497 21.22 -25.71 -18.84
C ASN A 497 21.88 -24.44 -18.28
N GLU A 498 23.17 -24.51 -17.90
CA GLU A 498 23.90 -23.46 -17.17
C GLU A 498 24.00 -22.09 -17.88
N THR A 499 23.77 -22.04 -19.20
CA THR A 499 23.78 -20.81 -20.01
C THR A 499 22.52 -19.93 -19.86
N GLU A 500 21.50 -20.36 -19.10
CA GLU A 500 20.20 -19.65 -19.03
C GLU A 500 20.07 -18.59 -17.91
N SER A 501 20.99 -18.49 -16.95
CA SER A 501 20.86 -17.53 -15.83
C SER A 501 20.85 -16.06 -16.29
N SER A 502 21.70 -15.70 -17.27
CA SER A 502 21.72 -14.37 -17.88
C SER A 502 20.50 -14.11 -18.76
N LEU A 503 19.96 -15.14 -19.43
CA LEU A 503 18.73 -15.06 -20.22
C LEU A 503 17.49 -14.86 -19.33
N LEU A 504 17.45 -15.48 -18.15
CA LEU A 504 16.40 -15.30 -17.15
C LEU A 504 16.41 -13.87 -16.58
N ALA A 505 17.59 -13.34 -16.24
CA ALA A 505 17.75 -11.95 -15.81
C ALA A 505 17.28 -10.97 -16.90
N ASN A 506 17.67 -11.20 -18.16
CA ASN A 506 17.23 -10.39 -19.30
C ASN A 506 15.71 -10.43 -19.52
N ARG A 507 15.08 -11.60 -19.42
CA ARG A 507 13.60 -11.72 -19.54
C ARG A 507 12.87 -11.09 -18.35
N GLN A 508 13.44 -11.17 -17.14
CA GLN A 508 12.90 -10.50 -15.96
C GLN A 508 12.98 -8.99 -16.10
N ASN A 509 14.10 -8.47 -16.62
CA ASN A 509 14.27 -7.06 -16.98
C ASN A 509 13.27 -6.62 -18.06
N GLU A 510 13.04 -7.44 -19.09
CA GLU A 510 12.05 -7.16 -20.13
C GLU A 510 10.62 -7.12 -19.57
N TYR A 511 10.27 -8.04 -18.67
CA TYR A 511 8.99 -8.03 -17.97
C TYR A 511 8.82 -6.75 -17.15
N VAL A 512 9.82 -6.38 -16.34
CA VAL A 512 9.80 -5.14 -15.54
C VAL A 512 9.65 -3.92 -16.44
N PHE A 513 10.37 -3.88 -17.56
CA PHE A 513 10.30 -2.79 -18.54
C PHE A 513 8.92 -2.64 -19.18
N LYS A 514 8.21 -3.75 -19.42
CA LYS A 514 6.83 -3.76 -19.92
C LYS A 514 5.81 -3.48 -18.81
N PHE A 515 6.10 -3.88 -17.57
CA PHE A 515 5.21 -3.78 -16.42
C PHE A 515 5.11 -2.36 -15.84
N VAL A 516 6.25 -1.68 -15.63
CA VAL A 516 6.29 -0.36 -14.97
C VAL A 516 5.47 0.71 -15.71
N PRO A 517 5.47 0.78 -17.06
CA PRO A 517 4.61 1.71 -17.79
C PRO A 517 3.10 1.44 -17.61
N LEU A 518 2.70 0.17 -17.45
CA LEU A 518 1.31 -0.23 -17.25
C LEU A 518 0.73 0.18 -15.88
N LEU A 519 1.58 0.58 -14.92
CA LEU A 519 1.16 1.09 -13.61
C LEU A 519 0.71 2.56 -13.63
N PHE A 520 0.34 3.14 -14.78
CA PHE A 520 -0.17 4.52 -14.85
C PHE A 520 -1.43 4.68 -13.98
N GLY A 521 -1.49 5.74 -13.17
CA GLY A 521 -2.55 5.94 -12.16
C GLY A 521 -2.55 7.35 -11.60
N ILE A 522 -3.57 7.68 -10.80
CA ILE A 522 -3.78 9.05 -10.29
C ILE A 522 -2.61 9.59 -9.47
N ASP A 523 -1.93 8.72 -8.70
CA ASP A 523 -0.73 9.06 -7.93
C ASP A 523 0.39 9.64 -8.83
N HIS A 524 0.50 9.16 -10.08
CA HIS A 524 1.50 9.64 -11.03
C HIS A 524 1.13 11.02 -11.59
N LEU A 525 -0.16 11.26 -11.83
CA LEU A 525 -0.66 12.58 -12.25
C LEU A 525 -0.43 13.64 -11.17
N VAL A 526 -0.79 13.33 -9.92
CA VAL A 526 -0.58 14.23 -8.77
C VAL A 526 0.92 14.43 -8.49
N GLY A 527 1.74 13.39 -8.65
CA GLY A 527 3.19 13.51 -8.56
C GLY A 527 3.79 14.46 -9.60
N GLU A 528 3.17 14.58 -10.79
CA GLU A 528 3.66 15.45 -11.88
C GLU A 528 3.40 16.90 -11.55
N VAL A 529 2.23 17.18 -10.97
CA VAL A 529 1.86 18.50 -10.45
C VAL A 529 2.92 19.01 -9.46
N GLY A 530 3.38 18.15 -8.55
CA GLY A 530 4.44 18.51 -7.60
C GLY A 530 5.78 18.83 -8.26
N GLN A 531 6.17 18.09 -9.30
CA GLN A 531 7.41 18.36 -10.06
C GLN A 531 7.31 19.67 -10.88
N ILE A 532 6.14 19.94 -11.48
CA ILE A 532 5.88 21.18 -12.21
C ILE A 532 6.00 22.38 -11.26
N TYR A 533 5.40 22.28 -10.06
CA TYR A 533 5.52 23.31 -9.04
C TYR A 533 6.99 23.56 -8.66
N GLU A 534 7.73 22.50 -8.32
CA GLU A 534 9.13 22.62 -7.87
C GLU A 534 10.03 23.22 -8.96
N ALA A 535 9.79 22.91 -10.24
CA ALA A 535 10.49 23.52 -11.36
C ALA A 535 10.15 25.02 -11.50
N SER A 536 8.88 25.38 -11.35
CA SER A 536 8.41 26.77 -11.51
C SER A 536 8.90 27.73 -10.44
N GLN A 537 9.15 27.26 -9.21
CA GLN A 537 9.60 28.11 -8.08
C GLN A 537 11.05 28.58 -8.18
N THR A 538 11.84 28.02 -9.10
CA THR A 538 13.31 28.25 -9.16
C THR A 538 13.74 29.25 -10.23
N VAL A 539 12.80 29.79 -11.01
CA VAL A 539 13.05 30.79 -12.05
C VAL A 539 12.39 32.11 -11.61
N ASP A 540 12.99 33.27 -11.93
CA ASP A 540 12.58 34.63 -11.51
C ASP A 540 11.21 35.12 -12.04
N GLY A 541 10.28 34.21 -12.27
CA GLY A 541 8.88 34.49 -12.57
C GLY A 541 8.04 33.29 -12.17
N ALA A 542 7.48 33.33 -10.96
CA ALA A 542 6.44 32.38 -10.58
C ALA A 542 5.28 32.53 -11.57
N ASP A 543 5.01 31.48 -12.35
CA ASP A 543 3.83 31.45 -13.20
C ASP A 543 2.58 31.50 -12.31
N LYS A 544 1.62 32.35 -12.64
CA LYS A 544 0.34 32.45 -11.90
C LYS A 544 -0.38 31.10 -11.86
N GLN A 545 -0.22 30.26 -12.90
CA GLN A 545 -0.85 28.94 -12.95
C GLN A 545 -0.26 27.95 -11.95
N SER A 546 1.05 28.05 -11.64
CA SER A 546 1.71 27.15 -10.69
C SER A 546 1.50 27.55 -9.23
N ALA A 547 1.22 28.84 -8.96
CA ALA A 547 0.99 29.36 -7.61
C ALA A 547 -0.18 28.68 -6.87
N ALA A 548 -1.22 28.26 -7.58
CA ALA A 548 -2.41 27.62 -6.99
C ALA A 548 -2.28 26.09 -6.82
N LEU A 549 -1.20 25.46 -7.31
CA LEU A 549 -1.03 24.01 -7.22
C LEU A 549 -0.91 23.47 -5.78
N PRO A 550 -0.22 24.14 -4.84
CA PRO A 550 -0.16 23.67 -3.46
C PRO A 550 -1.52 23.66 -2.77
N SER A 551 -2.38 24.64 -3.05
CA SER A 551 -3.75 24.70 -2.55
C SER A 551 -4.58 23.51 -3.05
N VAL A 552 -4.49 23.20 -4.35
CA VAL A 552 -5.12 22.01 -4.94
C VAL A 552 -4.65 20.72 -4.26
N ALA A 553 -3.36 20.58 -4.00
CA ALA A 553 -2.84 19.40 -3.32
C ALA A 553 -3.32 19.34 -1.86
N ALA A 554 -3.34 20.45 -1.14
CA ALA A 554 -3.87 20.50 0.23
C ALA A 554 -5.34 20.04 0.29
N ASP A 555 -6.19 20.50 -0.64
CA ASP A 555 -7.57 20.04 -0.79
C ASP A 555 -7.66 18.51 -0.98
N LEU A 556 -6.79 17.96 -1.84
CA LEU A 556 -6.72 16.51 -2.08
C LEU A 556 -6.33 15.75 -0.82
N MET A 557 -5.32 16.24 -0.08
CA MET A 557 -4.85 15.63 1.17
C MET A 557 -5.94 15.60 2.24
N VAL A 558 -6.62 16.73 2.45
CA VAL A 558 -7.74 16.84 3.40
C VAL A 558 -8.93 15.97 2.96
N SER A 559 -9.11 15.80 1.65
CA SER A 559 -10.11 14.89 1.08
C SER A 559 -9.75 13.40 1.17
N GLY A 560 -8.59 13.05 1.73
CA GLY A 560 -8.13 11.67 1.93
C GLY A 560 -7.44 11.05 0.71
N PHE A 561 -7.04 11.85 -0.28
CA PHE A 561 -6.23 11.39 -1.41
C PHE A 561 -4.74 11.44 -1.06
N PRO A 562 -3.94 10.44 -1.48
CA PRO A 562 -2.54 10.36 -1.12
C PRO A 562 -1.74 11.37 -1.95
N ILE A 563 -0.83 12.09 -1.30
CA ILE A 563 0.15 12.92 -1.99
C ILE A 563 1.48 12.18 -2.00
N SER A 564 2.02 11.97 -3.19
CA SER A 564 3.37 11.41 -3.33
C SER A 564 4.40 12.48 -2.99
N TRP A 565 5.10 12.31 -1.86
CA TRP A 565 6.19 13.23 -1.46
C TRP A 565 7.43 13.04 -2.32
N THR A 566 7.75 11.80 -2.72
CA THR A 566 8.89 11.49 -3.61
C THR A 566 8.53 10.33 -4.51
N ARG A 567 9.01 10.33 -5.76
CA ARG A 567 8.84 9.17 -6.67
C ARG A 567 10.13 8.44 -7.00
N ASP A 568 11.22 9.17 -7.24
CA ASP A 568 12.55 8.58 -7.38
C ASP A 568 13.31 8.87 -6.09
N ALA A 569 14.00 7.88 -5.53
CA ALA A 569 14.75 7.95 -4.28
C ALA A 569 15.96 8.93 -4.30
N SER A 570 16.01 9.80 -5.31
CA SER A 570 17.03 10.79 -5.53
C SER A 570 16.71 12.17 -4.96
N HIS A 571 15.44 12.57 -4.75
CA HIS A 571 15.13 13.94 -4.31
C HIS A 571 13.78 14.08 -3.58
N VAL A 572 13.79 14.70 -2.40
CA VAL A 572 12.59 15.20 -1.71
C VAL A 572 12.31 16.65 -2.14
N PRO A 573 11.15 16.97 -2.76
CA PRO A 573 10.76 18.32 -3.18
C PRO A 573 10.31 19.13 -1.96
N LEU A 574 11.29 19.65 -1.22
CA LEU A 574 11.05 20.40 0.01
C LEU A 574 10.15 21.62 -0.21
N SER A 575 10.28 22.35 -1.33
CA SER A 575 9.48 23.56 -1.56
C SER A 575 8.01 23.22 -1.77
N TRP A 576 7.72 22.17 -2.54
CA TRP A 576 6.40 21.59 -2.74
C TRP A 576 5.79 21.15 -1.41
N ILE A 577 6.48 20.30 -0.65
CA ILE A 577 5.98 19.77 0.63
C ILE A 577 5.67 20.92 1.58
N SER A 578 6.59 21.88 1.77
CA SER A 578 6.36 23.03 2.63
C SER A 578 5.17 23.88 2.20
N SER A 579 4.99 24.06 0.89
CA SER A 579 3.88 24.87 0.36
C SER A 579 2.54 24.17 0.55
N VAL A 580 2.49 22.84 0.35
CA VAL A 580 1.30 22.02 0.61
C VAL A 580 0.97 22.04 2.10
N LEU A 581 1.94 21.79 2.99
CA LEU A 581 1.70 21.78 4.43
C LEU A 581 1.19 23.14 4.93
N LYS A 582 1.71 24.26 4.42
CA LYS A 582 1.18 25.60 4.72
C LYS A 582 -0.29 25.76 4.30
N ASN A 583 -0.65 25.33 3.10
CA ASN A 583 -2.04 25.38 2.65
C ASN A 583 -2.94 24.44 3.47
N VAL A 584 -2.44 23.28 3.92
CA VAL A 584 -3.19 22.41 4.84
C VAL A 584 -3.41 23.11 6.17
N ILE A 585 -2.40 23.80 6.73
CA ILE A 585 -2.54 24.61 7.97
C ILE A 585 -3.62 25.69 7.80
N GLU A 586 -3.73 26.30 6.62
CA GLU A 586 -4.79 27.28 6.35
C GLU A 586 -6.19 26.64 6.34
N ILE A 587 -6.32 25.38 5.92
CA ILE A 587 -7.61 24.65 5.85
C ILE A 587 -8.05 24.12 7.22
N ILE A 588 -7.15 23.43 7.95
CA ILE A 588 -7.49 22.69 9.18
C ILE A 588 -6.86 23.27 10.46
N GLY A 589 -6.02 24.29 10.36
CA GLY A 589 -5.28 24.88 11.48
C GLY A 589 -3.94 24.19 11.76
N ASP A 590 -3.13 24.80 12.65
CA ASP A 590 -1.84 24.23 13.08
C ASP A 590 -2.02 23.21 14.23
N THR A 591 -2.60 22.07 13.86
CA THR A 591 -3.04 21.00 14.75
C THR A 591 -1.92 20.02 15.11
N LYS A 592 -2.10 19.26 16.21
CA LYS A 592 -1.17 18.22 16.65
C LYS A 592 -1.31 16.96 15.80
N LEU A 593 -0.18 16.43 15.31
CA LEU A 593 -0.11 15.28 14.42
C LEU A 593 0.74 14.15 14.99
N PHE A 594 0.17 12.94 14.98
CA PHE A 594 0.90 11.71 15.20
C PHE A 594 1.33 11.11 13.85
N VAL A 595 2.63 11.06 13.58
CA VAL A 595 3.19 10.51 12.34
C VAL A 595 3.44 9.01 12.51
N LEU A 596 2.69 8.17 11.78
CA LEU A 596 2.93 6.74 11.68
C LEU A 596 3.60 6.41 10.35
N SER A 597 4.84 5.95 10.44
CA SER A 597 5.62 5.51 9.28
C SER A 597 5.51 4.00 9.10
N ILE A 598 5.37 3.51 7.86
CA ILE A 598 5.47 2.08 7.55
C ILE A 598 6.60 1.82 6.55
N LEU A 599 7.44 0.83 6.87
CA LEU A 599 8.59 0.42 6.07
C LEU A 599 8.47 -1.06 5.69
N GLY A 600 8.93 -1.44 4.50
CA GLY A 600 8.94 -2.84 4.05
C GLY A 600 9.12 -2.97 2.53
N ILE A 601 9.42 -4.18 2.05
CA ILE A 601 9.63 -4.45 0.61
C ILE A 601 8.36 -4.14 -0.18
N GLN A 602 8.52 -3.87 -1.48
CA GLN A 602 7.40 -3.73 -2.40
C GLN A 602 6.52 -4.99 -2.36
N SER A 603 5.19 -4.81 -2.37
CA SER A 603 4.24 -5.93 -2.35
C SER A 603 4.24 -6.82 -1.10
N SER A 604 4.88 -6.42 0.02
CA SER A 604 4.86 -7.17 1.29
C SER A 604 3.53 -7.08 2.08
N GLY A 605 2.51 -6.42 1.53
CA GLY A 605 1.20 -6.25 2.19
C GLY A 605 1.06 -4.99 3.05
N LYS A 606 1.99 -4.03 2.98
CA LYS A 606 1.93 -2.76 3.74
C LYS A 606 0.60 -2.01 3.60
N SER A 607 0.21 -1.70 2.36
CA SER A 607 -1.03 -0.98 2.11
C SER A 607 -2.25 -1.82 2.53
N THR A 608 -2.17 -3.16 2.44
CA THR A 608 -3.21 -4.06 2.96
C THR A 608 -3.35 -3.93 4.48
N LEU A 609 -2.24 -3.92 5.21
CA LEU A 609 -2.21 -3.74 6.66
C LEU A 609 -2.75 -2.36 7.07
N LEU A 610 -2.32 -1.29 6.40
CA LEU A 610 -2.81 0.07 6.62
C LEU A 610 -4.33 0.17 6.35
N ASN A 611 -4.80 -0.41 5.25
CA ASN A 611 -6.22 -0.44 4.90
C ASN A 611 -7.05 -1.27 5.90
N ALA A 612 -6.44 -2.23 6.61
CA ALA A 612 -7.10 -3.04 7.63
C ALA A 612 -7.09 -2.36 9.01
N MET A 613 -5.99 -1.72 9.40
CA MET A 613 -5.89 -1.02 10.70
C MET A 613 -6.84 0.17 10.79
N PHE A 614 -7.08 0.82 9.65
CA PHE A 614 -7.66 2.14 9.68
C PHE A 614 -8.75 2.44 8.65
N GLY A 615 -8.99 1.49 7.75
CA GLY A 615 -9.95 1.70 6.68
C GLY A 615 -9.60 2.76 5.67
N LEU A 616 -8.29 2.98 5.52
CA LEU A 616 -7.73 3.70 4.41
C LEU A 616 -8.25 3.14 3.08
N GLN A 617 -8.77 4.04 2.26
CA GLN A 617 -9.03 3.78 0.85
C GLN A 617 -7.80 4.14 -0.01
N PHE A 618 -6.84 4.86 0.58
CA PHE A 618 -5.57 5.31 0.03
C PHE A 618 -4.51 5.27 1.14
N PRO A 619 -3.22 5.01 0.85
CA PRO A 619 -2.20 4.82 1.89
C PRO A 619 -1.86 6.06 2.75
N CYS A 620 -2.49 7.23 2.51
CA CYS A 620 -2.29 8.43 3.32
C CYS A 620 -3.65 9.05 3.65
N GLY A 621 -3.85 9.42 4.91
CA GLY A 621 -5.04 10.12 5.41
C GLY A 621 -4.75 10.77 6.76
N CYS A 622 -5.58 11.75 7.13
CA CYS A 622 -5.57 12.48 8.40
C CYS A 622 -6.76 11.99 9.24
N TRP A 623 -6.56 11.52 10.48
CA TRP A 623 -7.69 11.11 11.35
C TRP A 623 -7.65 11.62 12.76
N GLU A 624 -8.83 11.96 13.25
CA GLU A 624 -9.07 12.37 14.63
C GLU A 624 -8.93 11.21 15.62
N MET A 625 -8.21 11.49 16.70
CA MET A 625 -7.93 10.54 17.77
C MET A 625 -8.09 11.19 19.15
N LEU A 626 -8.32 10.35 20.16
CA LEU A 626 -8.30 10.78 21.56
C LEU A 626 -6.84 11.04 22.00
N GLY A 627 -6.43 12.30 22.01
CA GLY A 627 -5.13 12.77 22.51
C GLY A 627 -4.32 13.65 21.54
N PHE A 628 -4.65 13.61 20.25
CA PHE A 628 -4.06 14.42 19.17
C PHE A 628 -5.07 14.55 18.02
N ASP A 629 -4.98 15.66 17.28
CA ASP A 629 -6.03 16.06 16.34
C ASP A 629 -6.02 15.22 15.06
N PHE A 630 -4.83 14.77 14.62
CA PHE A 630 -4.68 14.02 13.38
C PHE A 630 -3.59 12.95 13.42
N VAL A 631 -3.77 11.83 12.71
CA VAL A 631 -2.71 10.86 12.37
C VAL A 631 -2.25 11.08 10.93
N LEU A 632 -0.95 11.27 10.70
CA LEU A 632 -0.36 11.29 9.37
C LEU A 632 0.30 9.93 9.07
N ILE A 633 -0.15 9.26 8.01
CA ILE A 633 0.46 8.01 7.56
C ILE A 633 1.47 8.25 6.45
N VAL A 634 2.68 7.72 6.62
CA VAL A 634 3.77 7.77 5.65
C VAL A 634 4.06 6.34 5.15
N ASP A 635 3.61 6.02 3.94
CA ASP A 635 3.86 4.72 3.28
C ASP A 635 5.12 4.76 2.41
N HIS A 636 6.16 4.04 2.84
CA HIS A 636 7.38 3.89 2.06
C HIS A 636 7.18 2.91 0.89
N ARG A 637 7.03 3.44 -0.33
CA ARG A 637 7.03 2.66 -1.58
C ARG A 637 8.44 2.58 -2.17
N ARG A 638 9.06 1.39 -2.08
CA ARG A 638 10.31 1.08 -2.78
C ARG A 638 10.06 1.07 -4.30
N ALA A 639 10.93 1.68 -5.09
CA ALA A 639 10.82 1.64 -6.54
C ALA A 639 11.22 0.24 -7.06
N PRO A 640 10.50 -0.34 -8.04
CA PRO A 640 10.96 -1.57 -8.71
C PRO A 640 12.17 -1.25 -9.57
N SER A 641 13.38 -1.45 -9.05
CA SER A 641 14.62 -1.28 -9.80
C SER A 641 15.20 -2.64 -10.22
N PRO A 642 15.65 -2.79 -11.48
CA PRO A 642 16.44 -3.93 -11.90
C PRO A 642 17.67 -4.12 -10.99
N PRO A 643 18.04 -5.36 -10.64
CA PRO A 643 19.18 -5.64 -9.75
C PRO A 643 20.52 -5.12 -10.28
N GLU A 644 20.63 -4.83 -11.59
CA GLU A 644 21.85 -4.34 -12.25
C GLU A 644 22.15 -2.84 -12.01
N LEU A 645 21.19 -2.04 -11.54
CA LEU A 645 21.46 -0.65 -11.15
C LEU A 645 22.02 -0.63 -9.73
N SER A 646 23.35 -0.83 -9.59
CA SER A 646 24.09 -0.82 -8.31
C SER A 646 23.80 0.38 -7.39
N ASN A 647 23.34 1.51 -7.96
CA ASN A 647 23.01 2.74 -7.26
C ASN A 647 21.54 2.86 -6.80
N ALA A 648 20.66 1.93 -7.16
CA ALA A 648 19.25 1.99 -6.75
C ALA A 648 19.08 1.62 -5.27
N THR A 649 19.89 0.67 -4.79
CA THR A 649 19.86 0.18 -3.40
C THR A 649 20.27 1.25 -2.39
N THR A 650 21.25 2.10 -2.72
CA THR A 650 21.73 3.18 -1.83
C THR A 650 20.72 4.32 -1.68
N GLN A 651 19.91 4.56 -2.72
CA GLN A 651 18.89 5.60 -2.71
C GLN A 651 17.68 5.20 -1.84
N ASP A 652 17.29 3.93 -1.89
CA ASP A 652 16.23 3.41 -1.02
C ASP A 652 16.60 3.50 0.47
N ASN A 653 17.89 3.40 0.81
CA ASN A 653 18.36 3.44 2.19
C ASN A 653 18.17 4.81 2.84
N GLU A 654 18.41 5.89 2.08
CA GLU A 654 18.20 7.27 2.56
C GLU A 654 16.72 7.60 2.73
N LEU A 655 15.87 7.15 1.80
CA LEU A 655 14.42 7.33 1.94
C LEU A 655 13.88 6.51 3.12
N ALA A 656 14.36 5.29 3.33
CA ALA A 656 13.99 4.49 4.48
C ALA A 656 14.41 5.18 5.80
N ALA A 657 15.64 5.71 5.87
CA ALA A 657 16.10 6.49 7.01
C ALA A 657 15.25 7.75 7.21
N PHE A 658 14.94 8.48 6.13
CA PHE A 658 14.07 9.66 6.17
C PHE A 658 12.68 9.31 6.73
N VAL A 659 12.04 8.26 6.23
CA VAL A 659 10.71 7.82 6.71
C VAL A 659 10.74 7.39 8.18
N ILE A 660 11.78 6.67 8.61
CA ILE A 660 11.98 6.31 10.03
C ILE A 660 12.12 7.57 10.88
N GLY A 661 12.97 8.50 10.45
CA GLY A 661 13.27 9.74 11.17
C GLY A 661 12.12 10.75 11.21
N LEU A 662 11.08 10.58 10.39
CA LEU A 662 9.85 11.39 10.45
C LEU A 662 8.81 10.86 11.45
N GLY A 663 8.78 9.54 11.66
CA GLY A 663 7.75 8.89 12.47
C GLY A 663 7.81 9.25 13.95
N ASN A 664 6.64 9.35 14.60
CA ASN A 664 6.49 9.18 16.04
C ASN A 664 6.51 7.70 16.42
N ALA A 665 6.01 6.85 15.52
CA ALA A 665 6.18 5.40 15.56
C ALA A 665 6.46 4.87 14.15
N THR A 666 7.26 3.81 14.05
CA THR A 666 7.55 3.14 12.77
C THR A 666 7.15 1.66 12.83
N ALA A 667 6.31 1.23 11.89
CA ALA A 667 5.98 -0.17 11.66
C ALA A 667 6.88 -0.77 10.57
N ILE A 668 7.70 -1.76 10.91
CA ILE A 668 8.55 -2.49 9.96
C ILE A 668 7.83 -3.78 9.57
N ASN A 669 7.32 -3.80 8.34
CA ASN A 669 6.60 -4.91 7.75
C ASN A 669 7.56 -5.88 7.06
N ILE A 670 7.71 -7.06 7.66
CA ILE A 670 8.59 -8.15 7.27
C ILE A 670 7.74 -9.23 6.57
N PHE A 671 8.22 -9.70 5.41
CA PHE A 671 7.63 -10.80 4.65
C PHE A 671 8.55 -12.03 4.72
N GLU A 672 8.02 -13.24 4.49
CA GLU A 672 8.63 -14.54 4.84
C GLU A 672 10.08 -14.79 4.35
N ASN A 673 10.62 -14.02 3.40
CA ASN A 673 11.94 -14.29 2.82
C ASN A 673 13.11 -13.83 3.72
N PRO A 674 13.96 -14.73 4.26
CA PRO A 674 15.00 -14.37 5.23
C PRO A 674 16.17 -13.55 4.68
N SER A 675 16.42 -13.60 3.37
CA SER A 675 17.51 -12.86 2.70
C SER A 675 17.15 -11.39 2.53
N GLU A 676 15.97 -11.09 2.00
CA GLU A 676 15.50 -9.71 1.79
C GLU A 676 15.18 -8.98 3.11
N MET A 677 14.85 -9.75 4.15
CA MET A 677 14.73 -9.26 5.52
C MET A 677 16.04 -8.64 6.04
N GLN A 678 17.22 -9.14 5.61
CA GLN A 678 18.50 -8.60 6.09
C GLN A 678 18.72 -7.16 5.63
N ASP A 679 18.40 -6.85 4.40
CA ASP A 679 18.67 -5.52 3.83
C ASP A 679 17.85 -4.45 4.54
N ILE A 680 16.52 -4.66 4.70
CA ILE A 680 15.66 -3.67 5.39
C ILE A 680 16.06 -3.50 6.85
N LEU A 681 16.30 -4.60 7.57
CA LEU A 681 16.63 -4.51 8.98
C LEU A 681 17.96 -3.81 9.18
N GLN A 682 18.96 -4.06 8.34
CA GLN A 682 20.24 -3.36 8.42
C GLN A 682 20.09 -1.85 8.17
N ILE A 683 19.28 -1.46 7.18
CA ILE A 683 18.96 -0.05 6.90
C ILE A 683 18.27 0.59 8.09
N ALA A 684 17.24 -0.10 8.63
CA ALA A 684 16.47 0.41 9.76
C ALA A 684 17.35 0.60 10.99
N VAL A 685 18.21 -0.37 11.29
CA VAL A 685 19.17 -0.27 12.40
C VAL A 685 20.09 0.91 12.20
N GLN A 686 20.73 1.03 11.04
CA GLN A 686 21.68 2.11 10.78
C GLN A 686 21.01 3.48 10.93
N ALA A 687 19.78 3.62 10.42
CA ALA A 687 18.97 4.80 10.65
C ALA A 687 18.75 5.07 12.14
N PHE A 688 18.33 4.07 12.93
CA PHE A 688 18.10 4.23 14.37
C PHE A 688 19.38 4.57 15.16
N LEU A 689 20.52 3.94 14.85
CA LEU A 689 21.80 4.20 15.54
C LEU A 689 22.25 5.65 15.35
N ARG A 690 22.17 6.16 14.13
CA ARG A 690 22.58 7.55 13.83
C ARG A 690 21.55 8.57 14.33
N MET A 691 20.28 8.20 14.33
CA MET A 691 19.21 9.02 14.89
C MET A 691 19.12 8.96 16.41
N LYS A 692 19.92 8.14 17.11
CA LYS A 692 19.94 8.05 18.59
C LYS A 692 20.17 9.41 19.27
N ARG A 693 20.88 10.33 18.62
CA ARG A 693 21.10 11.72 19.10
C ARG A 693 19.83 12.58 19.02
N VAL A 694 18.91 12.25 18.12
CA VAL A 694 17.64 12.93 17.88
C VAL A 694 16.55 12.02 18.44
N LYS A 695 16.23 12.14 19.75
CA LYS A 695 15.32 11.29 20.55
C LYS A 695 14.03 10.84 19.81
N PHE A 696 14.12 9.85 18.92
CA PHE A 696 12.99 9.31 18.17
C PHE A 696 12.59 7.94 18.68
N ARG A 697 11.27 7.76 18.70
CA ARG A 697 10.53 6.86 19.58
C ARG A 697 9.90 5.73 18.78
N THR A 698 9.83 4.60 19.45
CA THR A 698 9.05 3.39 19.19
C THR A 698 9.01 2.79 17.78
N CYS A 699 9.66 1.64 17.65
CA CYS A 699 9.57 0.74 16.49
C CYS A 699 8.69 -0.48 16.82
N VAL A 700 7.86 -0.90 15.86
CA VAL A 700 7.02 -2.11 15.93
C VAL A 700 7.34 -3.00 14.74
N PHE A 701 7.52 -4.29 14.97
CA PHE A 701 7.83 -5.26 13.92
C PHE A 701 6.59 -6.09 13.59
N VAL A 702 6.26 -6.21 12.31
CA VAL A 702 5.11 -6.97 11.82
C VAL A 702 5.61 -8.05 10.87
N HIS A 703 5.51 -9.31 11.27
CA HIS A 703 5.88 -10.45 10.43
C HIS A 703 4.63 -11.04 9.77
N GLN A 704 4.50 -10.89 8.46
CA GLN A 704 3.34 -11.35 7.69
C GLN A 704 3.39 -12.87 7.39
N ASN A 705 2.23 -13.45 7.08
CA ASN A 705 2.01 -14.80 6.53
C ASN A 705 2.46 -15.99 7.39
N VAL A 706 2.36 -15.88 8.70
CA VAL A 706 2.81 -16.93 9.62
C VAL A 706 1.73 -18.02 9.71
N GLY A 707 2.01 -19.20 9.14
CA GLY A 707 0.98 -20.16 8.74
C GLY A 707 0.59 -21.29 9.69
N ASP A 708 1.14 -21.42 10.91
CA ASP A 708 1.01 -22.68 11.69
C ASP A 708 0.52 -22.50 13.15
N VAL A 709 -0.14 -23.52 13.71
CA VAL A 709 -0.54 -23.62 15.13
C VAL A 709 0.68 -23.79 16.04
N THR A 710 1.76 -24.38 15.51
CA THR A 710 3.09 -24.40 16.16
C THR A 710 3.80 -23.05 16.08
N ALA A 711 3.19 -22.04 15.44
CA ALA A 711 3.77 -20.71 15.32
C ALA A 711 4.17 -20.16 16.68
N GLN A 712 3.50 -20.46 17.80
CA GLN A 712 3.94 -19.93 19.11
C GLN A 712 5.34 -20.44 19.54
N ALA A 713 5.70 -21.70 19.24
CA ALA A 713 7.03 -22.25 19.48
C ALA A 713 8.06 -21.79 18.42
N ASN A 714 7.65 -21.74 17.14
CA ASN A 714 8.43 -21.14 16.06
C ASN A 714 8.55 -19.61 16.18
N THR A 715 7.70 -18.98 16.99
CA THR A 715 7.68 -17.55 17.33
C THR A 715 8.74 -17.30 18.38
N MET A 716 8.98 -18.19 19.34
CA MET A 716 10.10 -18.06 20.26
C MET A 716 11.45 -18.23 19.55
N GLU A 717 11.59 -19.25 18.71
CA GLU A 717 12.80 -19.46 17.90
C GLU A 717 12.97 -18.38 16.81
N GLY A 718 11.87 -17.93 16.20
CA GLY A 718 11.83 -16.83 15.25
C GLY A 718 12.15 -15.48 15.91
N ARG A 719 11.67 -15.24 17.13
CA ARG A 719 12.02 -14.09 17.98
C ARG A 719 13.50 -14.12 18.30
N ARG A 720 14.03 -15.27 18.73
CA ARG A 720 15.46 -15.47 19.02
C ARG A 720 16.30 -15.18 17.78
N ARG A 721 15.97 -15.75 16.62
CA ARG A 721 16.69 -15.52 15.35
C ARG A 721 16.62 -14.08 14.87
N LEU A 722 15.44 -13.44 14.96
CA LEU A 722 15.29 -12.03 14.61
C LEU A 722 16.11 -11.16 15.55
N LYS A 723 16.02 -11.41 16.87
CA LYS A 723 16.79 -10.71 17.89
C LYS A 723 18.29 -10.88 17.68
N GLU A 724 18.79 -12.09 17.44
CA GLU A 724 20.20 -12.33 17.09
C GLU A 724 20.62 -11.58 15.82
N LYS A 725 19.75 -11.50 14.80
CA LYS A 725 20.00 -10.70 13.59
C LYS A 725 20.03 -9.20 13.87
N LEU A 726 19.13 -8.74 14.75
CA LEU A 726 19.10 -7.36 15.23
C LEU A 726 20.22 -7.08 16.23
N ASP A 727 20.80 -8.04 16.93
CA ASP A 727 21.90 -7.81 17.86
C ASP A 727 23.27 -7.90 17.16
N LYS A 728 23.31 -8.43 15.92
CA LYS A 728 24.44 -8.19 14.98
C LYS A 728 24.69 -6.71 14.69
N THR A 729 23.79 -5.84 15.16
CA THR A 729 23.93 -4.38 15.10
C THR A 729 25.01 -3.83 16.01
N ARG A 730 25.54 -4.63 16.95
CA ARG A 730 26.78 -4.31 17.66
C ARG A 730 27.92 -3.94 16.71
N LEU A 731 28.05 -4.64 15.58
CA LEU A 731 29.06 -4.33 14.55
C LEU A 731 28.81 -2.97 13.88
N ALA A 732 27.54 -2.57 13.72
CA ALA A 732 27.18 -1.26 13.21
C ALA A 732 27.38 -0.17 14.28
N ALA A 733 27.00 -0.43 15.54
CA ALA A 733 27.10 0.50 16.66
C ALA A 733 28.55 0.84 17.03
N GLN A 734 29.44 -0.17 17.08
CA GLN A 734 30.88 0.01 17.30
C GLN A 734 31.51 0.96 16.26
N ARG A 735 31.05 0.90 15.00
CA ARG A 735 31.53 1.77 13.92
C ARG A 735 31.03 3.21 14.03
N GLU A 736 29.83 3.39 14.58
CA GLU A 736 29.23 4.71 14.83
C GLU A 736 29.69 5.35 16.15
N GLN A 737 30.71 4.78 16.81
CA GLN A 737 31.16 5.20 18.15
C GLN A 737 30.02 5.26 19.17
N CYS A 738 29.01 4.41 18.97
CA CYS A 738 27.88 4.26 19.85
C CYS A 738 28.10 3.03 20.72
N ASP A 739 28.22 3.24 22.03
CA ASP A 739 28.30 2.16 23.00
C ASP A 739 26.89 1.59 23.22
N VAL A 740 26.59 0.49 22.53
CA VAL A 740 25.30 -0.21 22.54
C VAL A 740 25.58 -1.70 22.42
N ASP A 741 25.11 -2.47 23.40
CA ASP A 741 25.31 -3.92 23.45
C ASP A 741 24.22 -4.72 22.74
N SER A 742 23.02 -4.13 22.59
CA SER A 742 21.86 -4.78 21.96
C SER A 742 20.97 -3.79 21.20
N PHE A 743 20.18 -4.28 20.25
CA PHE A 743 19.24 -3.42 19.52
C PHE A 743 18.15 -2.85 20.42
N ASP A 744 17.80 -3.56 21.51
CA ASP A 744 16.82 -3.11 22.50
C ASP A 744 17.23 -1.75 23.12
N GLU A 745 18.52 -1.52 23.35
CA GLU A 745 19.06 -0.23 23.83
C GLU A 745 18.99 0.88 22.78
N VAL A 746 18.97 0.52 21.50
CA VAL A 746 18.82 1.49 20.39
C VAL A 746 17.38 1.99 20.33
N ILE A 747 16.40 1.10 20.47
CA ILE A 747 14.96 1.43 20.38
C ILE A 747 14.32 1.79 21.73
N GLY A 748 15.04 1.57 22.85
CA GLY A 748 14.59 1.85 24.20
C GLY A 748 13.51 0.91 24.74
N CYS A 749 13.39 -0.31 24.19
CA CYS A 749 12.42 -1.32 24.61
C CYS A 749 12.84 -2.73 24.19
N ASP A 750 12.24 -3.75 24.79
CA ASP A 750 12.40 -5.14 24.33
C ASP A 750 11.70 -5.37 22.97
N VAL A 751 12.46 -5.78 21.95
CA VAL A 751 11.95 -6.17 20.62
C VAL A 751 10.87 -7.24 20.72
N ALA A 752 10.99 -8.20 21.64
CA ALA A 752 10.01 -9.29 21.74
C ALA A 752 8.63 -8.80 22.19
N SER A 753 8.57 -7.75 23.00
CA SER A 753 7.33 -7.06 23.38
C SER A 753 6.65 -6.29 22.23
N ARG A 754 7.39 -5.98 21.15
CA ARG A 754 6.92 -5.17 20.00
C ARG A 754 6.90 -5.92 18.66
N LEU A 755 7.03 -7.25 18.70
CA LEU A 755 6.98 -8.11 17.51
C LEU A 755 5.64 -8.85 17.41
N HIS A 756 4.92 -8.58 16.32
CA HIS A 756 3.65 -9.21 16.00
C HIS A 756 3.77 -10.16 14.81
N TYR A 757 3.25 -11.37 14.99
CA TYR A 757 3.15 -12.37 13.94
C TYR A 757 1.73 -12.34 13.39
N PHE A 758 1.60 -12.08 12.11
CA PHE A 758 0.34 -12.01 11.41
C PHE A 758 0.09 -13.32 10.68
N ALA A 759 -1.08 -13.90 10.91
CA ALA A 759 -1.58 -15.01 10.12
C ALA A 759 -1.67 -14.62 8.63
N HIS A 760 -1.81 -15.59 7.73
CA HIS A 760 -2.14 -15.26 6.34
C HIS A 760 -3.52 -14.58 6.27
N LEU A 761 -3.63 -13.47 5.53
CA LEU A 761 -4.88 -12.69 5.43
C LEU A 761 -6.03 -13.51 4.85
N TRP A 762 -5.78 -14.28 3.79
CA TRP A 762 -6.80 -15.06 3.12
C TRP A 762 -6.68 -16.54 3.48
N GLY A 763 -7.78 -17.28 3.39
CA GLY A 763 -7.67 -18.74 3.22
C GLY A 763 -7.18 -19.09 1.81
N ASN A 764 -7.69 -20.16 1.20
CA ASN A 764 -7.41 -20.45 -0.21
C ASN A 764 -8.27 -19.56 -1.14
N PRO A 765 -7.73 -18.50 -1.76
CA PRO A 765 -8.51 -17.61 -2.65
C PRO A 765 -8.97 -18.36 -3.92
N PRO A 766 -9.98 -17.84 -4.65
CA PRO A 766 -10.56 -16.49 -4.58
C PRO A 766 -11.84 -16.36 -3.74
N MET A 767 -12.35 -17.47 -3.21
CA MET A 767 -13.63 -17.57 -2.48
C MET A 767 -13.48 -17.79 -0.97
N ALA A 768 -12.25 -17.96 -0.47
CA ALA A 768 -12.05 -18.06 0.97
C ALA A 768 -12.24 -16.67 1.63
N PRO A 769 -12.89 -16.64 2.80
CA PRO A 769 -13.00 -15.42 3.58
C PRO A 769 -11.62 -15.03 4.14
N PRO A 770 -11.46 -13.79 4.60
CA PRO A 770 -10.34 -13.38 5.41
C PRO A 770 -10.23 -14.25 6.66
N ASN A 771 -9.00 -14.48 7.10
CA ASN A 771 -8.71 -15.24 8.30
C ASN A 771 -9.09 -14.42 9.56
N PRO A 772 -9.97 -14.91 10.44
CA PRO A 772 -10.32 -14.20 11.69
C PRO A 772 -9.10 -13.89 12.56
N SER A 773 -8.09 -14.76 12.58
CA SER A 773 -6.85 -14.54 13.32
C SER A 773 -6.07 -13.33 12.78
N TYR A 774 -6.14 -13.03 11.48
CA TYR A 774 -5.55 -11.81 10.93
C TYR A 774 -6.22 -10.57 11.51
N CYS A 775 -7.54 -10.58 11.61
CA CYS A 775 -8.34 -9.47 12.14
C CYS A 775 -8.00 -9.21 13.62
N GLN A 776 -7.82 -10.27 14.40
CA GLN A 776 -7.36 -10.16 15.79
C GLN A 776 -5.95 -9.56 15.87
N ASN A 777 -5.01 -10.01 15.04
CA ASN A 777 -3.65 -9.45 14.98
C ASN A 777 -3.65 -7.95 14.63
N VAL A 778 -4.51 -7.53 13.69
CA VAL A 778 -4.73 -6.11 13.36
C VAL A 778 -5.23 -5.33 14.58
N GLN A 779 -6.21 -5.88 15.30
CA GLN A 779 -6.79 -5.26 16.49
C GLN A 779 -5.75 -5.10 17.62
N ASP A 780 -4.92 -6.11 17.85
CA ASP A 780 -3.86 -6.09 18.86
C ASP A 780 -2.77 -5.06 18.52
N LEU A 781 -2.34 -5.03 17.26
CA LEU A 781 -1.40 -4.02 16.76
C LEU A 781 -1.97 -2.60 16.89
N LYS A 782 -3.25 -2.43 16.55
CA LYS A 782 -3.97 -1.15 16.68
C LYS A 782 -3.97 -0.67 18.13
N GLN A 783 -4.27 -1.56 19.08
CA GLN A 783 -4.25 -1.24 20.51
C GLN A 783 -2.86 -0.85 20.99
N MET A 784 -1.82 -1.58 20.57
CA MET A 784 -0.44 -1.21 20.92
C MET A 784 -0.07 0.18 20.40
N LEU A 785 -0.40 0.49 19.14
CA LEU A 785 -0.14 1.81 18.55
C LEU A 785 -0.88 2.93 19.29
N LEU A 786 -2.09 2.68 19.81
CA LEU A 786 -2.79 3.63 20.70
C LEU A 786 -2.01 3.90 21.97
N ASP A 787 -1.56 2.83 22.61
CA ASP A 787 -0.94 2.93 23.91
C ASP A 787 0.42 3.65 23.79
N ILE A 788 1.14 3.40 22.68
CA ILE A 788 2.32 4.18 22.29
C ILE A 788 1.95 5.65 22.10
N ALA A 789 0.91 5.93 21.32
CA ALA A 789 0.52 7.29 21.00
C ALA A 789 0.01 8.08 22.23
N LYS A 790 -0.61 7.42 23.21
CA LYS A 790 -1.00 8.01 24.50
C LYS A 790 0.20 8.33 25.40
N GLN A 791 1.26 7.52 25.32
CA GLN A 791 2.49 7.74 26.07
C GLN A 791 3.40 8.80 25.41
N GLU A 792 3.13 9.11 24.15
CA GLU A 792 3.93 10.03 23.32
C GLU A 792 3.75 11.49 23.79
N ARG A 793 4.75 12.02 24.51
CA ARG A 793 4.75 13.40 24.99
C ARG A 793 5.17 14.44 23.95
N ASN A 794 5.79 14.02 22.84
CA ASN A 794 6.40 14.90 21.83
C ASN A 794 5.65 14.80 20.49
N VAL A 795 4.34 15.07 20.52
CA VAL A 795 3.53 15.15 19.31
C VAL A 795 3.80 16.48 18.61
N LEU A 796 4.17 16.43 17.34
CA LEU A 796 4.52 17.61 16.56
C LEU A 796 3.28 18.36 16.09
N LYS A 797 3.40 19.68 15.95
CA LYS A 797 2.47 20.47 15.14
C LYS A 797 2.79 20.36 13.65
N MET A 798 1.84 20.73 12.79
CA MET A 798 2.04 20.70 11.34
C MET A 798 3.18 21.63 10.91
N SER A 799 3.29 22.80 11.54
CA SER A 799 4.39 23.76 11.32
C SER A 799 5.76 23.18 11.71
N GLU A 800 5.82 22.43 12.82
CA GLU A 800 7.05 21.76 13.29
C GLU A 800 7.43 20.57 12.40
N LEU A 801 6.44 19.89 11.81
CA LEU A 801 6.67 18.84 10.83
C LEU A 801 7.38 19.37 9.57
N ASP A 802 7.01 20.55 9.07
CA ASP A 802 7.70 21.18 7.93
C ASP A 802 9.20 21.41 8.24
N ALA A 803 9.49 21.95 9.42
CA ALA A 803 10.87 22.14 9.88
C ALA A 803 11.61 20.80 9.98
N ARG A 804 10.99 19.78 10.59
CA ARG A 804 11.58 18.43 10.72
C ARG A 804 11.87 17.79 9.36
N VAL A 805 10.96 17.88 8.40
CA VAL A 805 11.15 17.38 7.03
C VAL A 805 12.38 18.01 6.40
N ARG A 806 12.51 19.34 6.51
CA ARG A 806 13.63 20.11 5.93
C ARG A 806 14.95 19.76 6.61
N ASP A 807 14.99 19.78 7.93
CA ASP A 807 16.20 19.55 8.72
C ASP A 807 16.70 18.11 8.57
N LEU A 808 15.78 17.13 8.64
CA LEU A 808 16.12 15.72 8.50
C LEU A 808 16.65 15.40 7.10
N TRP A 809 15.98 15.87 6.05
CA TRP A 809 16.44 15.62 4.68
C TRP A 809 17.80 16.30 4.42
N THR A 810 18.00 17.52 4.93
CA THR A 810 19.28 18.23 4.80
C THR A 810 20.40 17.50 5.54
N ALA A 811 20.14 16.99 6.75
CA ALA A 811 21.09 16.20 7.51
C ALA A 811 21.44 14.88 6.81
N LEU A 812 20.45 14.16 6.28
CA LEU A 812 20.68 12.91 5.54
C LEU A 812 21.51 13.14 4.26
N LEU A 813 21.29 14.26 3.55
CA LEU A 813 22.13 14.62 2.41
C LEU A 813 23.56 15.03 2.81
N ALA A 814 23.79 15.49 4.04
CA ALA A 814 25.12 15.77 4.56
C ALA A 814 25.91 14.49 4.84
N GLU A 815 25.21 13.42 5.23
CA GLU A 815 25.79 12.15 5.60
C GLU A 815 26.01 11.22 4.39
N SER A 816 27.15 11.35 3.71
CA SER A 816 27.42 10.65 2.44
C SER A 816 27.93 9.22 2.57
N PHE A 817 28.36 8.78 3.74
CA PHE A 817 29.15 7.55 3.89
C PHE A 817 28.27 6.29 3.95
N VAL A 818 27.46 6.13 5.00
CA VAL A 818 26.81 4.83 5.30
C VAL A 818 25.69 4.46 4.35
N PHE A 819 24.92 5.43 3.87
CA PHE A 819 23.82 5.14 2.93
C PHE A 819 24.29 4.80 1.52
N SER A 820 25.60 4.92 1.23
CA SER A 820 26.21 4.49 -0.03
C SER A 820 26.51 2.98 -0.09
N PHE A 821 26.27 2.25 1.00
CA PHE A 821 26.48 0.81 1.09
C PHE A 821 25.15 0.05 1.09
N LYS A 822 25.10 -1.08 0.38
CA LYS A 822 23.95 -1.99 0.30
C LYS A 822 23.75 -2.76 1.59
N ASN A 823 24.83 -3.17 2.25
CA ASN A 823 24.77 -3.97 3.47
C ASN A 823 26.02 -3.80 4.37
N THR A 824 25.95 -4.40 5.55
CA THR A 824 26.99 -4.31 6.60
C THR A 824 28.30 -5.00 6.21
N LEU A 825 28.25 -6.00 5.31
CA LEU A 825 29.43 -6.65 4.76
C LEU A 825 30.20 -5.71 3.83
N GLU A 826 29.47 -4.96 3.01
CA GLU A 826 30.04 -3.94 2.13
C GLU A 826 30.70 -2.81 2.92
N ILE A 827 30.06 -2.36 4.00
CA ILE A 827 30.66 -1.41 4.95
C ILE A 827 31.92 -1.99 5.59
N ALA A 828 31.91 -3.29 5.94
CA ALA A 828 33.07 -3.94 6.55
C ALA A 828 34.26 -4.01 5.59
N ALA A 829 34.02 -4.43 4.36
CA ALA A 829 35.02 -4.49 3.30
C ALA A 829 35.60 -3.10 3.01
N TYR A 830 34.74 -2.08 2.93
CA TYR A 830 35.18 -0.70 2.69
C TYR A 830 35.93 -0.09 3.88
N SER A 831 35.51 -0.36 5.12
CA SER A 831 36.23 0.10 6.31
C SER A 831 37.65 -0.48 6.36
N LYS A 832 37.79 -1.77 6.04
CA LYS A 832 39.10 -2.43 5.92
C LYS A 832 39.94 -1.80 4.81
N LEU A 833 39.32 -1.41 3.68
CA LEU A 833 39.97 -0.64 2.63
C LEU A 833 40.44 0.73 3.14
N GLU A 834 39.67 1.44 3.95
CA GLU A 834 40.08 2.71 4.57
C GLU A 834 41.25 2.55 5.55
N GLU A 835 41.25 1.53 6.40
CA GLU A 835 42.39 1.23 7.27
C GLU A 835 43.67 0.98 6.48
N MET A 836 43.56 0.22 5.39
CA MET A 836 44.67 -0.01 4.47
C MET A 836 45.10 1.29 3.78
N CYS A 837 44.14 2.14 3.39
CA CYS A 837 44.41 3.46 2.83
C CYS A 837 45.20 4.35 3.80
N VAL A 838 44.81 4.37 5.08
CA VAL A 838 45.55 5.11 6.12
C VAL A 838 46.98 4.59 6.22
N LYS A 839 47.18 3.26 6.25
CA LYS A 839 48.52 2.65 6.27
C LYS A 839 49.36 3.01 5.05
N TRP A 840 48.78 2.96 3.84
CA TRP A 840 49.46 3.31 2.60
C TRP A 840 49.79 4.81 2.52
N THR A 841 48.84 5.67 2.90
CA THR A 841 49.03 7.12 2.95
C THR A 841 50.13 7.48 3.95
N TRP A 842 50.14 6.84 5.12
CA TRP A 842 51.18 7.05 6.13
C TRP A 842 52.55 6.57 5.63
N SER A 843 52.61 5.43 4.97
CA SER A 843 53.83 4.91 4.33
C SER A 843 54.41 5.90 3.29
N LEU A 844 53.54 6.48 2.45
CA LEU A 844 53.94 7.49 1.47
C LEU A 844 54.42 8.78 2.14
N ARG A 845 53.67 9.31 3.11
CA ARG A 845 54.04 10.51 3.87
C ARG A 845 55.35 10.32 4.63
N SER A 846 55.55 9.16 5.26
CA SER A 846 56.80 8.83 5.95
C SER A 846 57.98 8.79 4.98
N HIS A 847 57.80 8.23 3.78
CA HIS A 847 58.85 8.23 2.75
C HIS A 847 59.17 9.65 2.27
N LEU A 848 58.15 10.49 2.08
CA LEU A 848 58.34 11.89 1.71
C LEU A 848 59.11 12.67 2.76
N VAL A 849 58.81 12.47 4.05
CA VAL A 849 59.60 13.08 5.14
C VAL A 849 61.06 12.60 5.12
N GLN A 850 61.31 11.33 4.80
CA GLN A 850 62.68 10.84 4.62
C GLN A 850 63.38 11.48 3.43
N VAL A 851 62.69 11.69 2.31
CA VAL A 851 63.22 12.42 1.14
C VAL A 851 63.51 13.87 1.52
N GLU A 852 62.60 14.56 2.20
CA GLU A 852 62.79 15.93 2.72
C GLU A 852 64.03 16.01 3.62
N ASN A 853 64.19 15.10 4.58
CA ASN A 853 65.34 15.06 5.48
C ASN A 853 66.67 14.77 4.77
N LYS A 854 66.65 13.87 3.77
CA LYS A 854 67.83 13.59 2.92
C LYS A 854 68.23 14.82 2.13
N GLN A 855 67.26 15.51 1.52
CA GLN A 855 67.52 16.75 0.78
C GLN A 855 68.03 17.85 1.70
N HIS A 856 67.45 18.01 2.89
CA HIS A 856 67.93 18.97 3.88
C HIS A 856 69.38 18.67 4.34
N THR A 857 69.73 17.39 4.51
CA THR A 857 71.09 16.97 4.86
C THR A 857 72.09 17.24 3.73
N ILE A 858 71.73 16.89 2.49
CA ILE A 858 72.54 17.16 1.29
C ILE A 858 72.75 18.67 1.13
N LEU A 859 71.68 19.46 1.30
CA LEU A 859 71.74 20.92 1.24
C LEU A 859 72.60 21.49 2.37
N ASN A 860 72.57 20.99 3.60
CA ASN A 860 73.43 21.54 4.66
C ASN A 860 74.92 21.22 4.48
N ASN A 861 75.25 20.10 3.84
CA ASN A 861 76.64 19.65 3.69
C ASN A 861 77.30 20.10 2.37
N SER A 862 76.54 20.60 1.40
CA SER A 862 77.09 21.04 0.10
C SER A 862 77.64 22.48 0.14
N THR A 863 78.81 22.71 -0.45
CA THR A 863 79.39 24.04 -0.68
C THR A 863 78.94 24.69 -2.00
N ASP A 864 78.29 23.92 -2.87
CA ASP A 864 77.87 24.34 -4.21
C ASP A 864 76.49 25.02 -4.22
N THR A 865 76.38 26.11 -4.99
CA THR A 865 75.18 26.94 -5.16
C THR A 865 74.32 26.55 -6.37
N THR A 866 74.66 25.49 -7.10
CA THR A 866 74.08 25.10 -8.40
C THR A 866 73.25 23.81 -8.35
N TYR A 867 72.53 23.57 -7.26
CA TYR A 867 71.63 22.41 -7.17
C TYR A 867 70.24 22.78 -7.71
N ASP A 868 69.94 22.40 -8.96
CA ASP A 868 68.62 22.56 -9.55
C ASP A 868 67.76 21.31 -9.27
N LEU A 869 66.89 21.40 -8.25
CA LEU A 869 65.81 20.42 -8.05
C LEU A 869 64.68 20.76 -9.02
N THR A 870 64.42 19.88 -9.99
CA THR A 870 63.22 19.93 -10.83
C THR A 870 62.07 19.13 -10.20
N PRO A 871 60.80 19.41 -10.52
CA PRO A 871 59.66 18.58 -10.06
C PRO A 871 59.84 17.10 -10.40
N SER A 872 60.38 16.82 -11.59
CA SER A 872 60.71 15.48 -12.08
C SER A 872 61.75 14.74 -11.24
N SER A 873 62.68 15.46 -10.58
CA SER A 873 63.67 14.84 -9.69
C SER A 873 63.06 14.35 -8.36
N VAL A 874 62.11 15.12 -7.80
CA VAL A 874 61.36 14.73 -6.60
C VAL A 874 60.42 13.57 -6.92
N GLU A 875 59.75 13.62 -8.07
CA GLU A 875 58.94 12.51 -8.57
C GLU A 875 59.75 11.22 -8.68
N GLN A 876 60.96 11.25 -9.26
CA GLN A 876 61.81 10.06 -9.38
C GLN A 876 62.20 9.46 -8.02
N MET A 877 62.39 10.28 -6.98
CA MET A 877 62.72 9.79 -5.62
C MET A 877 61.52 9.14 -4.90
N VAL A 878 60.31 9.51 -5.30
CA VAL A 878 59.05 9.05 -4.69
C VAL A 878 58.41 7.91 -5.49
N PHE A 879 58.69 7.84 -6.80
CA PHE A 879 58.15 6.87 -7.75
C PHE A 879 58.26 5.40 -7.32
N PRO A 880 59.40 4.90 -6.77
CA PRO A 880 59.50 3.51 -6.34
C PRO A 880 58.47 3.16 -5.24
N LYS A 881 58.24 4.09 -4.31
CA LYS A 881 57.30 3.90 -3.21
C LYS A 881 55.85 4.00 -3.69
N CYS A 882 55.57 4.91 -4.63
CA CYS A 882 54.26 5.00 -5.28
C CYS A 882 53.91 3.71 -6.01
N ASN A 883 54.81 3.17 -6.83
CA ASN A 883 54.56 1.91 -7.55
C ASN A 883 54.36 0.72 -6.61
N GLU A 884 55.11 0.65 -5.50
CA GLU A 884 54.91 -0.37 -4.47
C GLU A 884 53.48 -0.29 -3.89
N ILE A 885 53.00 0.91 -3.60
CA ILE A 885 51.66 1.15 -3.06
C ILE A 885 50.59 0.87 -4.13
N SER A 886 50.76 1.32 -5.37
CA SER A 886 49.83 1.05 -6.48
C SER A 886 49.67 -0.46 -6.72
N ARG A 887 50.76 -1.23 -6.65
CA ARG A 887 50.70 -2.69 -6.74
C ARG A 887 49.95 -3.32 -5.56
N LYS A 888 50.16 -2.81 -4.34
CA LYS A 888 49.43 -3.24 -3.14
C LYS A 888 47.92 -2.94 -3.25
N ILE A 889 47.56 -1.79 -3.82
CA ILE A 889 46.18 -1.42 -4.12
C ILE A 889 45.58 -2.42 -5.11
N GLU A 890 46.26 -2.68 -6.23
CA GLU A 890 45.78 -3.64 -7.23
C GLU A 890 45.60 -5.05 -6.67
N THR A 891 46.57 -5.54 -5.88
CA THR A 891 46.46 -6.86 -5.23
C THR A 891 45.28 -6.92 -4.26
N TYR A 892 45.03 -5.85 -3.49
CA TYR A 892 43.90 -5.80 -2.57
C TYR A 892 42.56 -5.88 -3.30
N PHE A 893 42.42 -5.13 -4.40
CA PHE A 893 41.20 -5.14 -5.23
C PHE A 893 41.03 -6.40 -6.09
N ASN A 894 42.01 -7.31 -6.14
CA ASN A 894 41.94 -8.59 -6.85
C ASN A 894 41.86 -9.81 -5.88
N SER A 895 41.64 -9.58 -4.58
CA SER A 895 41.45 -10.61 -3.55
C SER A 895 39.97 -10.95 -3.35
N ASP A 896 39.62 -11.98 -2.55
CA ASP A 896 38.27 -12.55 -2.40
C ASP A 896 37.08 -11.56 -2.23
N ASP A 897 37.32 -10.31 -1.80
CA ASP A 897 36.31 -9.23 -1.70
C ASP A 897 36.07 -8.46 -3.03
N THR A 898 36.58 -8.95 -4.18
CA THR A 898 36.58 -8.27 -5.49
C THR A 898 35.20 -7.73 -5.88
N GLU A 899 34.16 -8.55 -5.70
CA GLU A 899 32.81 -8.24 -6.17
C GLU A 899 32.16 -7.11 -5.35
N LEU A 900 32.39 -7.11 -4.03
CA LEU A 900 31.90 -6.09 -3.09
C LEU A 900 32.60 -4.73 -3.31
N LEU A 901 33.90 -4.73 -3.55
CA LEU A 901 34.71 -3.50 -3.61
C LEU A 901 34.86 -2.90 -5.01
N SER A 902 34.51 -3.65 -6.05
CA SER A 902 34.70 -3.30 -7.47
C SER A 902 34.24 -1.88 -7.83
N GLN A 903 33.09 -1.44 -7.30
CA GLN A 903 32.50 -0.15 -7.61
C GLN A 903 33.32 1.06 -7.13
N TRP A 904 34.17 0.90 -6.10
CA TRP A 904 34.99 2.00 -5.58
C TRP A 904 36.39 2.04 -6.15
N LYS A 905 36.84 1.01 -6.88
CA LYS A 905 38.21 0.91 -7.41
C LYS A 905 38.62 2.14 -8.23
N ALA A 906 37.80 2.54 -9.20
CA ALA A 906 38.11 3.67 -10.09
C ALA A 906 38.21 5.01 -9.33
N ASN A 907 37.25 5.29 -8.45
CA ASN A 907 37.26 6.51 -7.63
C ASN A 907 38.41 6.51 -6.62
N PHE A 908 38.73 5.35 -6.03
CA PHE A 908 39.81 5.21 -5.07
C PHE A 908 41.18 5.42 -5.71
N VAL A 909 41.43 4.78 -6.87
CA VAL A 909 42.67 4.98 -7.63
C VAL A 909 42.84 6.44 -8.02
N LYS A 910 41.78 7.08 -8.53
CA LYS A 910 41.80 8.51 -8.85
C LYS A 910 42.14 9.37 -7.63
N ARG A 911 41.52 9.11 -6.48
CA ARG A 911 41.79 9.83 -5.22
C ARG A 911 43.23 9.65 -4.75
N PHE A 912 43.77 8.44 -4.87
CA PHE A 912 45.16 8.16 -4.55
C PHE A 912 46.14 8.91 -5.46
N GLU A 913 45.90 8.92 -6.77
CA GLU A 913 46.70 9.68 -7.73
C GLU A 913 46.66 11.20 -7.42
N THR A 914 45.49 11.77 -7.16
CA THR A 914 45.38 13.19 -6.78
C THR A 914 46.15 13.50 -5.49
N MET A 915 46.02 12.66 -4.47
CA MET A 915 46.75 12.83 -3.20
C MET A 915 48.26 12.67 -3.37
N LYS A 916 48.70 11.75 -4.23
CA LYS A 916 50.11 11.58 -4.61
C LYS A 916 50.64 12.86 -5.24
N ASP A 917 49.94 13.41 -6.23
CA ASP A 917 50.35 14.63 -6.94
C ASP A 917 50.39 15.85 -5.99
N GLU A 918 49.41 15.99 -5.10
CA GLU A 918 49.40 17.04 -4.07
C GLU A 918 50.60 16.94 -3.14
N LEU A 919 50.90 15.74 -2.64
CA LEU A 919 52.01 15.50 -1.73
C LEU A 919 53.37 15.74 -2.38
N VAL A 920 53.56 15.28 -3.62
CA VAL A 920 54.78 15.50 -4.40
C VAL A 920 54.98 17.00 -4.65
N ASN A 921 53.94 17.72 -5.07
CA ASN A 921 53.99 19.16 -5.29
C ASN A 921 54.32 19.94 -4.01
N HIS A 922 53.74 19.53 -2.88
CA HIS A 922 54.01 20.13 -1.59
C HIS A 922 55.46 19.91 -1.13
N THR A 923 55.97 18.68 -1.25
CA THR A 923 57.37 18.37 -0.92
C THR A 923 58.35 19.08 -1.85
N TYR A 924 58.03 19.18 -3.14
CA TYR A 924 58.80 20.00 -4.09
C TYR A 924 58.87 21.47 -3.63
N LYS A 925 57.73 22.10 -3.31
CA LYS A 925 57.69 23.48 -2.79
C LYS A 925 58.58 23.64 -1.56
N LYS A 926 58.47 22.76 -0.58
CA LYS A 926 59.32 22.78 0.62
C LYS A 926 60.80 22.68 0.30
N CYS A 927 61.20 21.74 -0.57
CA CYS A 927 62.60 21.62 -1.00
C CYS A 927 63.07 22.90 -1.70
N THR A 928 62.26 23.52 -2.55
CA THR A 928 62.61 24.81 -3.20
C THR A 928 62.75 25.96 -2.20
N ASP A 929 61.91 26.01 -1.16
CA ASP A 929 61.98 27.05 -0.14
C ASP A 929 63.22 26.89 0.75
N LEU A 930 63.60 25.64 1.08
CA LEU A 930 64.86 25.34 1.75
C LEU A 930 66.08 25.79 0.93
N MET A 931 66.06 25.59 -0.39
CA MET A 931 67.12 26.10 -1.27
C MET A 931 67.19 27.63 -1.28
N LYS A 932 66.04 28.31 -1.38
CA LYS A 932 65.97 29.77 -1.29
C LYS A 932 66.53 30.26 0.05
N GLN A 933 66.16 29.63 1.16
CA GLN A 933 66.64 29.98 2.48
C GLN A 933 68.16 29.81 2.61
N LYS A 934 68.72 28.72 2.07
CA LYS A 934 70.17 28.49 2.05
C LYS A 934 70.90 29.54 1.20
N SER A 935 70.40 29.84 0.00
CA SER A 935 71.01 30.87 -0.87
C SER A 935 70.97 32.26 -0.24
N ALA A 936 69.90 32.61 0.48
CA ALA A 936 69.80 33.83 1.25
C ALA A 936 70.82 33.86 2.40
N ARG A 937 71.00 32.75 3.12
CA ARG A 937 71.98 32.62 4.21
C ARG A 937 73.42 32.79 3.71
N ILE A 938 73.77 32.15 2.60
CA ILE A 938 75.10 32.30 1.97
C ILE A 938 75.36 33.76 1.58
N LYS A 939 74.39 34.46 0.98
CA LYS A 939 74.51 35.89 0.67
C LYS A 939 74.70 36.75 1.92
N LEU A 940 74.02 36.39 3.01
CA LEU A 940 74.12 37.09 4.29
C LEU A 940 75.50 36.89 4.92
N ASP A 941 76.04 35.67 4.89
CA ASP A 941 77.38 35.35 5.37
C ASP A 941 78.47 36.04 4.51
N GLN A 942 78.33 36.06 3.18
CA GLN A 942 79.23 36.80 2.29
C GLN A 942 79.23 38.31 2.58
N ASN A 943 78.04 38.89 2.80
CA ASN A 943 77.92 40.30 3.18
C ASN A 943 78.56 40.55 4.55
N ARG A 944 78.35 39.66 5.51
CA ARG A 944 78.97 39.74 6.84
C ARG A 944 80.50 39.68 6.75
N SER A 945 81.07 38.74 5.99
CA SER A 945 82.53 38.68 5.77
C SER A 945 83.06 39.92 5.06
N ARG A 946 82.33 40.50 4.09
CA ARG A 946 82.69 41.79 3.48
C ARG A 946 82.70 42.93 4.50
N TYR A 947 81.70 42.99 5.38
CA TYR A 947 81.64 43.99 6.46
C TYR A 947 82.76 43.79 7.50
N GLU A 948 83.08 42.55 7.87
CA GLU A 948 84.16 42.23 8.80
C GLU A 948 85.53 42.61 8.20
N ASN A 949 85.78 42.30 6.92
CA ASN A 949 86.99 42.72 6.21
C ASN A 949 87.12 44.25 6.11
N TYR A 950 86.02 44.95 5.79
CA TYR A 950 85.98 46.43 5.77
C TYR A 950 86.28 47.04 7.15
N ARG A 951 86.00 46.31 8.24
CA ARG A 951 86.25 46.76 9.61
C ARG A 951 87.68 46.49 10.08
N THR A 952 88.38 45.52 9.49
CA THR A 952 89.81 45.24 9.75
C THR A 952 90.77 46.03 8.86
N GLU A 953 90.30 46.56 7.72
CA GLU A 953 91.07 47.48 6.86
C GLU A 953 91.03 48.95 7.33
N ARG A 954 90.23 49.25 8.37
CA ARG A 954 90.14 50.53 9.07
C ARG A 954 90.88 50.46 10.39
#